data_AF-V6HSM7-F1
#
_entry.id   AF-V6HSM7-F1
#
_cell.length_a   1.000
_cell.length_b   1.000
_cell.length_c   1.000
_cell.angle_alpha   90.00
_cell.angle_beta   90.00
_cell.angle_gamma   90.00
#
_symmetry.space_group_name_H-M   'P 1'
#
loop_
_entity.id
_entity.type
_entity.pdbx_description
1 polymer ?
#
loop_
_entity_poly.entity_id
_entity_poly.type
_entity_poly.pdbx_seq_one_letter_code
_entity_poly.pdbx_strand_id
1 'polypeptide(L)'
;MRNVSLFSFFNAGKRLKLHSAFLSCLLILFVLGGDCPSKDNTGSAKAIRILFSPETKNDRLETNSILGLNTHYWADANSDGIEDLCYKTTNLDLSSFLSCSINHYGKFSKLFKISVSSGAVLGLLQPKFTDITGDGIPDYCGLDVRVSGGNASYSVRCISIVENKKGEYIGGSAIEGTLPRGFDSIKSSLYWVDINGDKRSDYCYAGNFGLGYEMICQISEGNKFVSTNTAKLNFTSETAKITFPSWVDIDGDADKDFTWIEEANGRIRILFMKNEGGKFGSQVASDPIAAGLKADDPSTVRWWTDWNGDGKLDFCYASDSNTIQCLSSTGNGFASAVKSGSMELGAGTSRGWIDANNDGKADFCRRVMSGNSSYYYTCTLSQGSSFGGVNEPGSYKSDLHTDPEMLLGEGVFKNEKWIQAAEETGYPMHCAIQGLLEPTVCQLVRKEGSPLADDAEECDPSDQTGSRQKRGTENDGYQKADCKFTSGAKALLFKTLAKQVWNYLSAYYSKKHDPEITVTVVDDFVYLQDQSLEYRRVSYNNDGGSPPSYLGFTHGSRVASVISDRVVGAAPGTPMIIRQLGLEASSNYQEILNWLNLWNDIRSEEDPIVNISISIINDLPDTMSQASRELLNQYYEMIRLIGRKNKSILVAAAGNLSKPMNEFCERKLSAQCYDAPTDLDRTYDPVIRVAALSQGSLGTGQTPQLAHFSNFGAGKIDIAAPGEDILVNSPNMNLVRLGFATRPTLWDFERVQGTSYSAPLVAATLVQMKKCQPNATAQQLKAALLGNADKIDSLRDKVTEGRVLNSVKAISVFCAGREEL
;
A
#
# COMPACT_ATOMS: atom_id res chain seq x y z
N MET A 1 55.58 -55.00 6.99
CA MET A 1 54.44 -55.81 7.45
C MET A 1 53.17 -55.07 7.05
N ARG A 2 52.33 -55.71 6.21
CA ARG A 2 50.88 -55.51 5.88
C ARG A 2 50.36 -54.06 5.84
N ASN A 3 49.73 -53.50 4.80
CA ASN A 3 49.22 -53.93 3.49
C ASN A 3 48.98 -52.64 2.64
N VAL A 4 49.37 -52.64 1.35
CA VAL A 4 48.65 -52.20 0.11
C VAL A 4 47.68 -50.98 0.21
N SER A 5 47.60 -49.93 -0.62
CA SER A 5 48.28 -49.39 -1.82
C SER A 5 47.73 -47.97 -2.17
N LEU A 6 48.62 -47.01 -2.48
CA LEU A 6 48.69 -46.10 -3.66
C LEU A 6 47.46 -45.67 -4.52
N PHE A 7 47.47 -44.36 -4.87
CA PHE A 7 46.88 -43.59 -6.02
C PHE A 7 45.34 -43.37 -6.06
N SER A 8 44.73 -42.35 -6.70
CA SER A 8 44.92 -40.91 -7.00
C SER A 8 43.74 -40.45 -7.91
N PHE A 9 43.40 -39.14 -7.92
CA PHE A 9 42.53 -38.37 -8.86
C PHE A 9 40.98 -38.35 -8.72
N PHE A 10 40.46 -37.11 -8.70
CA PHE A 10 39.11 -36.54 -8.93
C PHE A 10 37.88 -37.46 -9.07
N ASN A 11 36.84 -37.22 -8.24
CA ASN A 11 35.46 -37.03 -8.74
C ASN A 11 34.48 -36.37 -7.72
N ALA A 12 33.42 -35.83 -8.30
CA ALA A 12 32.34 -34.98 -7.80
C ALA A 12 31.56 -35.42 -6.54
N GLY A 13 30.89 -34.43 -5.94
CA GLY A 13 29.55 -34.61 -5.39
C GLY A 13 29.39 -34.42 -3.88
N LYS A 14 29.11 -33.20 -3.44
CA LYS A 14 28.25 -32.97 -2.27
C LYS A 14 27.17 -31.96 -2.62
N ARG A 15 26.05 -32.49 -3.15
CA ARG A 15 24.74 -31.85 -3.08
C ARG A 15 24.42 -31.62 -1.60
N LEU A 16 24.33 -30.36 -1.16
CA LEU A 16 23.68 -30.03 0.10
C LEU A 16 22.19 -30.36 -0.07
N LYS A 17 21.68 -31.32 0.69
CA LYS A 17 20.23 -31.56 0.81
C LYS A 17 19.61 -30.37 1.53
N LEU A 18 18.97 -29.46 0.79
CA LEU A 18 18.03 -28.50 1.37
C LEU A 18 16.87 -29.28 2.00
N HIS A 19 16.62 -29.00 3.28
CA HIS A 19 15.62 -29.68 4.11
C HIS A 19 14.20 -29.46 3.57
N SER A 20 13.48 -30.55 3.33
CA SER A 20 12.08 -30.55 2.86
C SER A 20 11.08 -29.91 3.84
N ALA A 21 11.50 -29.57 5.06
CA ALA A 21 10.64 -28.93 6.05
C ALA A 21 10.35 -27.45 5.75
N PHE A 22 11.29 -26.72 5.14
CA PHE A 22 11.12 -25.30 4.83
C PHE A 22 10.17 -25.08 3.63
N LEU A 23 10.28 -25.95 2.61
CA LEU A 23 9.41 -25.93 1.44
C LEU A 23 7.99 -26.46 1.75
N SER A 24 7.86 -27.41 2.68
CA SER A 24 6.54 -27.85 3.17
C SER A 24 5.87 -26.80 4.08
N CYS A 25 6.63 -25.99 4.81
CA CYS A 25 6.10 -24.92 5.66
C CYS A 25 5.57 -23.73 4.83
N LEU A 26 6.27 -23.37 3.75
CA LEU A 26 5.82 -22.33 2.81
C LEU A 26 4.55 -22.74 2.06
N LEU A 27 4.35 -24.04 1.78
CA LEU A 27 3.15 -24.53 1.10
C LEU A 27 1.90 -24.54 2.00
N ILE A 28 2.08 -24.70 3.32
CA ILE A 28 0.99 -24.78 4.29
C ILE A 28 0.50 -23.39 4.72
N LEU A 29 1.40 -22.40 4.82
CA LEU A 29 1.06 -21.00 5.12
C LEU A 29 0.18 -20.35 4.03
N PHE A 30 0.32 -20.76 2.76
CA PHE A 30 -0.34 -20.10 1.63
C PHE A 30 -1.62 -20.78 1.11
N VAL A 31 -1.88 -22.05 1.47
CA VAL A 31 -3.04 -22.79 0.91
C VAL A 31 -4.19 -22.96 1.90
N LEU A 32 -3.96 -22.89 3.22
CA LEU A 32 -5.01 -23.23 4.21
C LEU A 32 -5.18 -22.26 5.38
N GLY A 33 -4.49 -21.11 5.40
CA GLY A 33 -4.71 -20.03 6.38
C GLY A 33 -4.91 -20.51 7.82
N GLY A 34 -3.84 -20.92 8.50
CA GLY A 34 -3.87 -21.26 9.93
C GLY A 34 -2.47 -21.51 10.51
N ASP A 35 -2.31 -21.25 11.81
CA ASP A 35 -1.08 -21.42 12.58
C ASP A 35 -0.63 -22.89 12.71
N CYS A 36 0.69 -23.12 12.81
CA CYS A 36 1.26 -24.41 13.22
C CYS A 36 1.04 -24.66 14.73
N PRO A 37 0.45 -25.78 15.17
CA PRO A 37 0.38 -26.11 16.59
C PRO A 37 1.67 -26.78 17.07
N SER A 38 2.06 -26.54 18.34
CA SER A 38 2.97 -27.46 19.03
C SER A 38 2.27 -28.79 19.25
N LYS A 39 3.00 -29.90 19.15
CA LYS A 39 2.59 -31.17 19.74
C LYS A 39 2.33 -30.95 21.23
N ASP A 40 1.07 -30.74 21.59
CA ASP A 40 0.35 -31.39 22.67
C ASP A 40 -0.90 -30.57 23.03
N ASN A 41 -2.00 -31.30 23.21
CA ASN A 41 -3.33 -30.90 23.68
C ASN A 41 -4.41 -30.57 22.63
N THR A 42 -5.34 -31.53 22.62
CA THR A 42 -6.65 -31.63 22.00
C THR A 42 -7.59 -30.49 22.39
N GLY A 43 -8.10 -29.77 21.39
CA GLY A 43 -9.12 -28.72 21.54
C GLY A 43 -9.45 -28.11 20.18
N SER A 44 -10.23 -28.83 19.38
CA SER A 44 -10.62 -28.54 18.01
C SER A 44 -11.33 -27.19 17.79
N ALA A 45 -10.93 -26.51 16.70
CA ALA A 45 -11.74 -25.66 15.82
C ALA A 45 -12.58 -24.54 16.46
N LYS A 46 -11.93 -23.40 16.77
CA LYS A 46 -12.63 -22.12 17.03
C LYS A 46 -11.82 -20.85 16.74
N ALA A 47 -10.81 -20.92 15.87
CA ALA A 47 -10.08 -19.75 15.39
C ALA A 47 -10.14 -19.73 13.85
N ILE A 48 -10.21 -18.53 13.28
CA ILE A 48 -10.52 -18.18 11.87
C ILE A 48 -12.02 -17.93 11.66
N ARG A 49 -12.48 -16.84 12.29
CA ARG A 49 -13.68 -16.07 11.93
C ARG A 49 -13.21 -14.62 11.68
N ILE A 50 -12.30 -14.44 10.73
CA ILE A 50 -11.80 -13.11 10.32
C ILE A 50 -11.70 -13.13 8.81
N LEU A 51 -12.80 -12.73 8.16
CA LEU A 51 -12.90 -12.06 6.86
C LEU A 51 -14.41 -11.90 6.62
N PHE A 52 -14.91 -10.70 6.91
CA PHE A 52 -16.30 -10.24 6.82
C PHE A 52 -17.30 -10.91 7.77
N SER A 53 -17.29 -10.48 9.04
CA SER A 53 -18.56 -10.30 9.74
C SER A 53 -18.88 -8.80 9.76
N PRO A 54 -20.03 -8.34 9.23
CA PRO A 54 -20.63 -7.07 9.59
C PRO A 54 -21.23 -7.20 11.01
N GLU A 55 -20.37 -7.48 11.98
CA GLU A 55 -20.61 -7.22 13.39
C GLU A 55 -19.78 -5.97 13.66
N THR A 56 -20.31 -4.77 13.48
CA THR A 56 -21.43 -4.24 14.24
C THR A 56 -21.98 -3.00 13.50
N LYS A 57 -23.18 -2.56 13.89
CA LYS A 57 -23.67 -1.19 13.69
C LYS A 57 -22.72 -0.07 14.14
N ASN A 58 -21.55 -0.40 14.69
CA ASN A 58 -20.69 0.57 15.33
C ASN A 58 -19.55 0.93 14.38
N ASP A 59 -19.52 2.19 13.99
CA ASP A 59 -18.30 2.89 13.55
C ASP A 59 -17.18 2.87 14.59
N ARG A 60 -17.36 2.16 15.71
CA ARG A 60 -16.57 2.18 16.93
C ARG A 60 -16.07 0.77 17.24
N LEU A 61 -14.75 0.59 17.21
CA LEU A 61 -14.05 -0.63 17.59
C LEU A 61 -13.53 -0.48 19.02
N GLU A 62 -13.93 -1.40 19.91
CA GLU A 62 -13.46 -1.44 21.29
C GLU A 62 -12.54 -2.64 21.49
N THR A 63 -11.38 -2.39 22.09
CA THR A 63 -10.46 -3.46 22.49
C THR A 63 -10.77 -3.93 23.91
N ASN A 64 -10.66 -5.24 24.15
CA ASN A 64 -10.89 -5.80 25.48
C ASN A 64 -9.87 -5.25 26.49
N SER A 65 -10.41 -4.81 27.64
CA SER A 65 -9.74 -4.25 28.82
C SER A 65 -8.33 -4.79 29.07
N ILE A 66 -7.35 -3.88 29.08
CA ILE A 66 -6.00 -4.15 29.54
C ILE A 66 -5.89 -3.62 30.97
N LEU A 67 -6.17 -4.48 31.96
CA LEU A 67 -6.00 -4.15 33.38
C LEU A 67 -4.51 -3.91 33.70
N GLY A 68 -4.15 -2.69 34.12
CA GLY A 68 -2.81 -2.32 34.60
C GLY A 68 -2.53 -0.81 34.48
N LEU A 69 -1.51 -0.30 35.20
CA LEU A 69 -0.99 1.05 34.97
C LEU A 69 -0.25 1.06 33.63
N ASN A 70 -0.99 1.20 32.54
CA ASN A 70 -0.46 1.09 31.19
C ASN A 70 -0.13 2.47 30.64
N THR A 71 1.11 2.66 30.20
CA THR A 71 1.46 3.82 29.38
C THR A 71 1.46 3.39 27.92
N HIS A 72 0.68 4.08 27.10
CA HIS A 72 0.45 3.77 25.70
C HIS A 72 1.19 4.78 24.82
N TYR A 73 1.62 4.30 23.65
CA TYR A 73 2.41 5.04 22.68
C TYR A 73 1.96 4.64 21.28
N TRP A 74 1.95 5.61 20.39
CA TRP A 74 1.75 5.39 18.98
C TRP A 74 3.12 5.35 18.30
N ALA A 75 3.41 4.25 17.61
CA ALA A 75 4.65 4.07 16.86
C ALA A 75 4.35 3.12 15.69
N ASP A 76 4.90 3.40 14.52
CA ASP A 76 4.85 2.47 13.40
C ASP A 76 5.80 1.30 13.71
N ALA A 77 5.26 0.19 14.21
CA ALA A 77 6.04 -0.89 14.81
C ALA A 77 6.44 -1.97 13.81
N ASN A 78 5.87 -1.94 12.61
CA ASN A 78 6.16 -2.83 11.50
C ASN A 78 6.61 -2.09 10.23
N SER A 79 6.83 -0.76 10.32
CA SER A 79 7.22 0.11 9.21
C SER A 79 6.22 0.10 8.03
N ASP A 80 4.92 -0.07 8.30
CA ASP A 80 3.87 -0.07 7.28
C ASP A 80 3.28 1.33 6.99
N GLY A 81 3.75 2.36 7.70
CA GLY A 81 3.29 3.74 7.59
C GLY A 81 2.04 4.04 8.41
N ILE A 82 1.49 3.05 9.12
CA ILE A 82 0.35 3.20 10.03
C ILE A 82 0.88 3.10 11.46
N GLU A 83 0.47 4.05 12.30
CA GLU A 83 0.88 3.98 13.70
C GLU A 83 0.15 2.86 14.45
N ASP A 84 0.95 2.04 15.12
CA ASP A 84 0.55 0.92 15.95
C ASP A 84 0.42 1.31 17.42
N LEU A 85 -0.31 0.50 18.17
CA LEU A 85 -0.48 0.70 19.60
C LEU A 85 0.54 -0.10 20.39
N CYS A 86 1.57 0.60 20.88
CA CYS A 86 2.57 0.06 21.78
C CYS A 86 2.30 0.49 23.22
N TYR A 87 2.61 -0.36 24.19
CA TYR A 87 2.41 -0.05 25.59
C TYR A 87 3.36 -0.79 26.51
N LYS A 88 3.59 -0.18 27.67
CA LYS A 88 4.26 -0.81 28.80
C LYS A 88 3.22 -1.16 29.86
N THR A 89 3.21 -2.42 30.28
CA THR A 89 2.40 -2.89 31.41
C THR A 89 3.29 -3.21 32.59
N THR A 90 2.92 -2.76 33.78
CA THR A 90 3.54 -3.15 35.04
C THR A 90 2.48 -3.84 35.91
N ASN A 91 2.71 -5.11 36.21
CA ASN A 91 1.82 -5.89 37.06
C ASN A 91 2.06 -5.56 38.56
N LEU A 92 1.12 -5.97 39.42
CA LEU A 92 1.23 -5.80 40.87
C LEU A 92 2.43 -6.53 41.49
N ASP A 93 2.89 -7.60 40.84
CA ASP A 93 4.10 -8.34 41.23
C ASP A 93 5.40 -7.67 40.73
N LEU A 94 5.30 -6.44 40.20
CA LEU A 94 6.37 -5.64 39.59
C LEU A 94 6.98 -6.24 38.32
N SER A 95 6.39 -7.31 37.77
CA SER A 95 6.77 -7.79 36.43
C SER A 95 6.37 -6.75 35.39
N SER A 96 7.31 -6.40 34.51
CA SER A 96 7.11 -5.40 33.46
C SER A 96 7.14 -6.07 32.09
N PHE A 97 6.24 -5.64 31.21
CA PHE A 97 6.14 -6.10 29.84
C PHE A 97 6.12 -4.93 28.88
N LEU A 98 6.84 -5.06 27.78
CA LEU A 98 6.68 -4.20 26.61
C LEU A 98 5.86 -4.97 25.58
N SER A 99 4.82 -4.34 25.04
CA SER A 99 3.94 -4.95 24.06
C SER A 99 3.66 -3.98 22.93
N CYS A 100 3.52 -4.48 21.72
CA CYS A 100 3.01 -3.72 20.58
C CYS A 100 1.93 -4.54 19.88
N SER A 101 0.92 -3.86 19.37
CA SER A 101 -0.13 -4.44 18.57
C SER A 101 -0.27 -3.66 17.27
N ILE A 102 -0.07 -4.34 16.14
CA ILE A 102 -0.23 -3.77 14.81
C ILE A 102 -1.68 -3.31 14.62
N ASN A 103 -1.82 -2.08 14.18
CA ASN A 103 -3.07 -1.42 13.89
C ASN A 103 -3.47 -1.64 12.43
N HIS A 104 -4.38 -2.57 12.19
CA HIS A 104 -5.04 -2.70 10.91
C HIS A 104 -6.39 -1.97 10.96
N TYR A 105 -6.33 -0.64 10.87
CA TYR A 105 -7.50 0.26 10.83
C TYR A 105 -8.49 0.07 11.98
N GLY A 106 -7.97 0.16 13.21
CA GLY A 106 -8.73 0.05 14.46
C GLY A 106 -8.84 -1.38 14.98
N LYS A 107 -8.37 -2.37 14.20
CA LYS A 107 -8.20 -3.74 14.67
C LYS A 107 -6.74 -3.96 15.05
N PHE A 108 -6.52 -4.11 16.35
CA PHE A 108 -5.19 -4.32 16.90
C PHE A 108 -4.89 -5.82 16.98
N SER A 109 -3.82 -6.25 16.30
CA SER A 109 -3.30 -7.62 16.36
C SER A 109 -1.95 -7.62 17.07
N LYS A 110 -1.73 -8.55 17.99
CA LYS A 110 -0.51 -8.54 18.80
C LYS A 110 0.72 -8.79 17.92
N LEU A 111 1.69 -7.87 17.97
CA LEU A 111 3.01 -8.04 17.36
C LEU A 111 3.94 -8.79 18.30
N PHE A 112 4.19 -8.20 19.49
CA PHE A 112 5.01 -8.83 20.52
C PHE A 112 4.51 -8.52 21.92
N LYS A 113 4.94 -9.36 22.87
CA LYS A 113 4.89 -9.07 24.31
C LYS A 113 6.12 -9.69 24.96
N ILE A 114 7.07 -8.85 25.34
CA ILE A 114 8.34 -9.28 25.91
C ILE A 114 8.38 -8.95 27.40
N SER A 115 8.86 -9.88 28.21
CA SER A 115 9.16 -9.61 29.61
C SER A 115 10.48 -8.85 29.69
N VAL A 116 10.50 -7.80 30.48
CA VAL A 116 11.69 -6.98 30.68
C VAL A 116 12.00 -6.91 32.17
N SER A 117 13.28 -7.05 32.53
CA SER A 117 13.69 -7.06 33.93
C SER A 117 13.32 -5.74 34.60
N SER A 118 12.77 -5.81 35.81
CA SER A 118 12.30 -4.65 36.57
C SER A 118 13.39 -3.57 36.73
N GLY A 119 14.65 -3.96 36.91
CA GLY A 119 15.77 -3.01 37.02
C GLY A 119 16.17 -2.28 35.72
N ALA A 120 15.75 -2.75 34.54
CA ALA A 120 16.13 -2.16 33.25
C ALA A 120 15.14 -1.10 32.73
N VAL A 121 13.88 -1.12 33.20
CA VAL A 121 12.75 -0.39 32.57
C VAL A 121 11.92 0.41 33.58
N LEU A 122 12.05 0.13 34.88
CA LEU A 122 11.41 0.94 35.91
C LEU A 122 12.11 2.30 35.97
N GLY A 123 11.42 3.36 35.49
CA GLY A 123 11.81 4.74 35.75
C GLY A 123 12.35 5.55 34.57
N LEU A 124 12.22 5.07 33.31
CA LEU A 124 12.48 5.96 32.17
C LEU A 124 11.46 7.11 32.19
N LEU A 125 11.97 8.35 32.25
CA LEU A 125 11.17 9.55 32.03
C LEU A 125 11.09 9.84 30.54
N GLN A 126 9.97 10.40 30.11
CA GLN A 126 9.70 10.69 28.68
C GLN A 126 10.02 9.51 27.74
N PRO A 127 9.54 8.28 28.04
CA PRO A 127 9.82 7.13 27.19
C PRO A 127 9.12 7.25 25.83
N LYS A 128 9.73 6.66 24.80
CA LYS A 128 9.21 6.56 23.44
C LYS A 128 9.63 5.23 22.80
N PHE A 129 8.76 4.70 21.95
CA PHE A 129 9.10 3.62 21.01
C PHE A 129 9.73 4.25 19.75
N THR A 130 10.95 3.88 19.41
CA THR A 130 11.72 4.47 18.29
C THR A 130 12.77 3.47 17.81
N ASP A 131 12.98 3.35 16.51
CA ASP A 131 13.97 2.42 15.96
C ASP A 131 15.38 3.04 16.03
N ILE A 132 16.16 2.70 17.05
CA ILE A 132 17.55 3.16 17.20
C ILE A 132 18.53 2.19 16.54
N THR A 133 18.15 0.92 16.41
CA THR A 133 19.03 -0.11 15.83
C THR A 133 18.95 -0.20 14.31
N GLY A 134 17.98 0.45 13.69
CA GLY A 134 17.73 0.47 12.25
C GLY A 134 17.24 -0.87 11.71
N ASP A 135 16.58 -1.68 12.54
CA ASP A 135 16.08 -3.01 12.18
C ASP A 135 14.58 -3.03 11.84
N GLY A 136 13.92 -1.88 11.88
CA GLY A 136 12.49 -1.71 11.60
C GLY A 136 11.58 -2.06 12.78
N ILE A 137 12.14 -2.48 13.92
CA ILE A 137 11.40 -2.76 15.15
C ILE A 137 11.65 -1.60 16.12
N PRO A 138 10.62 -0.94 16.66
CA PRO A 138 10.83 0.18 17.55
C PRO A 138 11.37 -0.31 18.90
N ASP A 139 12.48 0.26 19.31
CA ASP A 139 13.10 0.04 20.61
C ASP A 139 12.48 0.93 21.68
N TYR A 140 12.56 0.52 22.95
CA TYR A 140 12.00 1.30 24.05
C TYR A 140 13.06 2.18 24.70
N CYS A 141 12.96 3.49 24.46
CA CYS A 141 13.98 4.47 24.81
C CYS A 141 13.45 5.59 25.70
N GLY A 142 14.31 6.22 26.51
CA GLY A 142 13.94 7.36 27.33
C GLY A 142 15.05 7.87 28.24
N LEU A 143 14.70 8.76 29.17
CA LEU A 143 15.62 9.34 30.14
C LEU A 143 15.74 8.46 31.38
N ASP A 144 16.94 7.98 31.67
CA ASP A 144 17.30 7.29 32.90
C ASP A 144 17.76 8.31 33.96
N VAL A 145 17.21 8.24 35.17
CA VAL A 145 17.49 9.18 36.26
C VAL A 145 18.13 8.46 37.43
N ARG A 146 19.31 8.94 37.83
CA ARG A 146 19.98 8.50 39.06
C ARG A 146 19.96 9.63 40.07
N VAL A 147 19.35 9.39 41.22
CA VAL A 147 19.31 10.33 42.34
C VAL A 147 20.35 9.92 43.38
N SER A 148 21.29 10.81 43.69
CA SER A 148 22.27 10.61 44.75
C SER A 148 22.41 11.88 45.58
N GLY A 149 22.13 11.78 46.89
CA GLY A 149 22.33 12.88 47.84
C GLY A 149 21.55 14.16 47.55
N GLY A 150 20.39 14.08 46.88
CA GLY A 150 19.54 15.22 46.51
C GLY A 150 19.80 15.81 45.12
N ASN A 151 20.84 15.35 44.41
CA ASN A 151 21.09 15.71 43.01
C ASN A 151 20.61 14.59 42.08
N ALA A 152 19.88 14.96 41.03
CA ALA A 152 19.48 14.07 39.94
C ALA A 152 20.47 14.21 38.79
N SER A 153 20.99 13.07 38.30
CA SER A 153 21.73 12.99 37.05
C SER A 153 20.91 12.26 36.00
N TYR A 154 20.82 12.83 34.80
CA TYR A 154 20.09 12.28 33.67
C TYR A 154 21.05 11.61 32.68
N SER A 155 20.62 10.50 32.12
CA SER A 155 21.26 9.81 30.98
C SER A 155 20.19 9.32 30.02
N VAL A 156 20.58 8.93 28.81
CA VAL A 156 19.68 8.26 27.87
C VAL A 156 19.86 6.76 28.00
N ARG A 157 18.76 6.01 28.01
CA ARG A 157 18.78 4.55 27.99
C ARG A 157 17.72 4.03 27.03
N CYS A 158 18.14 3.09 26.20
CA CYS A 158 17.30 2.33 25.28
C CYS A 158 17.41 0.85 25.59
N ILE A 159 16.31 0.14 25.39
CA ILE A 159 16.24 -1.32 25.43
C ILE A 159 15.93 -1.75 24.02
N SER A 160 16.91 -2.38 23.37
CA SER A 160 16.67 -2.84 22.01
C SER A 160 15.67 -3.99 21.99
N ILE A 161 14.85 -4.08 20.96
CA ILE A 161 13.91 -5.18 20.75
C ILE A 161 14.32 -5.88 19.46
N VAL A 162 14.72 -7.14 19.56
CA VAL A 162 15.25 -7.87 18.41
C VAL A 162 14.44 -9.13 18.14
N GLU A 163 14.22 -9.41 16.86
CA GLU A 163 13.65 -10.69 16.42
C GLU A 163 14.77 -11.75 16.38
N ASN A 164 14.60 -12.83 17.14
CA ASN A 164 15.57 -13.92 17.14
C ASN A 164 15.40 -14.81 15.89
N LYS A 165 16.34 -15.75 15.67
CA LYS A 165 16.29 -16.68 14.51
C LYS A 165 15.05 -17.59 14.44
N LYS A 166 14.23 -17.63 15.48
CA LYS A 166 12.97 -18.38 15.54
C LYS A 166 11.74 -17.51 15.28
N GLY A 167 11.92 -16.22 15.00
CA GLY A 167 10.82 -15.25 14.84
C GLY A 167 10.23 -14.77 16.17
N GLU A 168 10.92 -15.00 17.29
CA GLU A 168 10.45 -14.52 18.59
C GLU A 168 11.14 -13.20 18.93
N TYR A 169 10.34 -12.20 19.28
CA TYR A 169 10.83 -10.93 19.80
C TYR A 169 11.36 -11.11 21.21
N ILE A 170 12.57 -10.59 21.47
CA ILE A 170 13.21 -10.60 22.77
C ILE A 170 13.82 -9.23 23.08
N GLY A 171 13.96 -8.93 24.37
CA GLY A 171 14.76 -7.78 24.80
C GLY A 171 16.24 -8.03 24.49
N GLY A 172 16.82 -7.15 23.69
CA GLY A 172 18.22 -7.15 23.30
C GLY A 172 19.11 -6.37 24.28
N SER A 173 20.09 -5.66 23.75
CA SER A 173 21.10 -4.96 24.56
C SER A 173 20.58 -3.62 25.05
N ALA A 174 21.04 -3.21 26.24
CA ALA A 174 20.85 -1.84 26.68
C ALA A 174 21.82 -0.92 25.91
N ILE A 175 21.30 0.13 25.30
CA ILE A 175 22.08 1.17 24.62
C ILE A 175 22.01 2.43 25.49
N GLU A 176 23.16 2.93 25.92
CA GLU A 176 23.25 4.06 26.85
C GLU A 176 23.88 5.28 26.19
N GLY A 177 23.30 6.45 26.44
CA GLY A 177 23.79 7.75 26.00
C GLY A 177 23.99 8.70 27.17
N THR A 178 24.86 9.69 26.98
CA THR A 178 25.20 10.67 28.02
C THR A 178 24.49 12.00 27.79
N LEU A 179 24.12 12.68 28.88
CA LEU A 179 23.64 14.06 28.87
C LEU A 179 24.59 14.95 29.68
N PRO A 180 24.69 16.25 29.35
CA PRO A 180 25.61 17.17 30.01
C PRO A 180 25.20 17.43 31.46
N ARG A 181 26.17 17.84 32.28
CA ARG A 181 25.86 18.33 33.64
C ARG A 181 24.99 19.57 33.54
N GLY A 182 23.87 19.58 34.27
CA GLY A 182 22.91 20.67 34.24
C GLY A 182 21.75 20.46 33.25
N PHE A 183 21.71 19.33 32.52
CA PHE A 183 20.49 18.91 31.85
C PHE A 183 19.35 18.79 32.88
N ASP A 184 18.22 19.44 32.56
CA ASP A 184 17.04 19.52 33.41
C ASP A 184 15.84 19.11 32.56
N SER A 185 15.24 17.96 32.87
CA SER A 185 14.11 17.40 32.11
C SER A 185 12.84 18.25 32.16
N ILE A 186 12.79 19.28 33.00
CA ILE A 186 11.69 20.25 33.07
C ILE A 186 11.90 21.38 32.05
N LYS A 187 13.16 21.72 31.73
CA LYS A 187 13.53 22.83 30.86
C LYS A 187 13.97 22.40 29.46
N SER A 188 14.34 21.14 29.32
CA SER A 188 14.85 20.54 28.09
C SER A 188 14.13 19.23 27.80
N SER A 189 13.81 19.02 26.53
CA SER A 189 13.18 17.79 26.03
C SER A 189 14.20 16.96 25.27
N LEU A 190 13.96 15.64 25.25
CA LEU A 190 14.69 14.69 24.42
C LEU A 190 13.88 14.42 23.14
N TYR A 191 14.56 14.44 21.99
CA TYR A 191 13.99 14.16 20.68
C TYR A 191 14.62 12.92 20.09
N TRP A 192 13.83 12.14 19.38
CA TRP A 192 14.26 10.97 18.64
C TRP A 192 14.00 11.22 17.16
N VAL A 193 15.06 11.35 16.38
CA VAL A 193 15.04 11.78 14.98
C VAL A 193 16.26 11.23 14.26
N ASP A 194 16.08 10.70 13.05
CA ASP A 194 17.20 10.35 12.18
C ASP A 194 17.72 11.65 11.55
N ILE A 195 18.88 12.13 12.00
CA ILE A 195 19.44 13.39 11.48
C ILE A 195 20.45 13.17 10.36
N ASN A 196 20.90 11.94 10.12
CA ASN A 196 21.95 11.64 9.13
C ASN A 196 21.45 10.78 7.95
N GLY A 197 20.17 10.40 7.96
CA GLY A 197 19.51 9.62 6.92
C GLY A 197 19.89 8.13 6.93
N ASP A 198 20.42 7.60 8.03
CA ASP A 198 20.85 6.20 8.13
C ASP A 198 19.75 5.22 8.58
N LYS A 199 18.53 5.74 8.75
CA LYS A 199 17.32 5.07 9.24
C LYS A 199 17.36 4.66 10.70
N ARG A 200 18.30 5.19 11.48
CA ARG A 200 18.35 5.01 12.93
C ARG A 200 17.90 6.31 13.59
N SER A 201 17.13 6.16 14.65
CA SER A 201 16.76 7.29 15.49
C SER A 201 17.98 7.74 16.30
N ASP A 202 18.44 8.95 16.04
CA ASP A 202 19.40 9.65 16.88
C ASP A 202 18.66 10.34 18.02
N TYR A 203 19.37 10.65 19.11
CA TYR A 203 18.80 11.50 20.15
C TYR A 203 19.37 12.91 20.09
N CYS A 204 18.46 13.87 20.15
CA CYS A 204 18.78 15.29 20.19
C CYS A 204 18.18 15.95 21.42
N TYR A 205 18.81 17.01 21.90
CA TYR A 205 18.27 17.85 22.96
C TYR A 205 18.74 19.30 22.77
N ALA A 206 17.92 20.24 23.24
CA ALA A 206 18.23 21.66 23.20
C ALA A 206 18.03 22.30 24.58
N GLY A 207 18.90 23.23 24.94
CA GLY A 207 18.85 23.89 26.24
C GLY A 207 19.99 24.87 26.46
N ASN A 208 19.96 25.55 27.60
CA ASN A 208 21.03 26.45 28.03
C ASN A 208 22.00 25.72 28.96
N PHE A 209 23.24 25.52 28.49
CA PHE A 209 24.27 24.75 29.20
C PHE A 209 25.42 25.61 29.73
N GLY A 210 25.14 26.89 30.05
CA GLY A 210 26.08 27.80 30.70
C GLY A 210 26.97 28.62 29.77
N LEU A 211 27.09 28.23 28.49
CA LEU A 211 27.79 28.99 27.42
C LEU A 211 26.82 29.62 26.40
N GLY A 212 25.51 29.48 26.63
CA GLY A 212 24.45 29.86 25.69
C GLY A 212 23.45 28.73 25.49
N TYR A 213 22.45 28.96 24.62
CA TYR A 213 21.58 27.87 24.18
C TYR A 213 22.21 27.12 23.01
N GLU A 214 22.19 25.81 23.11
CA GLU A 214 22.75 24.92 22.10
C GLU A 214 21.77 23.77 21.86
N MET A 215 21.73 23.31 20.62
CA MET A 215 21.15 22.04 20.24
C MET A 215 22.29 21.04 20.04
N ILE A 216 22.16 19.87 20.66
CA ILE A 216 23.16 18.81 20.60
C ILE A 216 22.45 17.52 20.20
N CYS A 217 22.99 16.83 19.21
CA CYS A 217 22.52 15.53 18.73
C CYS A 217 23.62 14.48 18.82
N GLN A 218 23.25 13.26 19.15
CA GLN A 218 24.14 12.12 19.34
C GLN A 218 23.72 11.00 18.41
N ILE A 219 24.62 10.65 17.48
CA ILE A 219 24.34 9.71 16.41
C ILE A 219 24.37 8.26 16.91
N SER A 220 23.33 7.50 16.58
CA SER A 220 23.25 6.05 16.81
C SER A 220 24.18 5.29 15.85
N GLU A 221 25.02 4.41 16.38
CA GLU A 221 25.89 3.54 15.57
C GLU A 221 25.92 2.12 16.13
N GLY A 222 25.05 1.25 15.60
CA GLY A 222 24.87 -0.10 16.13
C GLY A 222 24.24 -0.09 17.52
N ASN A 223 25.01 -0.45 18.55
CA ASN A 223 24.56 -0.55 19.94
C ASN A 223 25.17 0.53 20.84
N LYS A 224 25.53 1.70 20.29
CA LYS A 224 26.19 2.80 21.02
C LYS A 224 25.87 4.14 20.34
N PHE A 225 26.19 5.24 21.03
CA PHE A 225 26.22 6.59 20.46
C PHE A 225 27.66 7.10 20.33
N VAL A 226 27.98 7.83 19.26
CA VAL A 226 29.39 8.14 18.93
C VAL A 226 29.71 9.59 18.57
N SER A 227 28.85 10.29 17.84
CA SER A 227 29.18 11.60 17.27
C SER A 227 28.24 12.66 17.81
N THR A 228 28.81 13.73 18.38
CA THR A 228 28.08 14.94 18.76
C THR A 228 28.06 15.95 17.63
N ASN A 229 26.88 16.20 17.06
CA ASN A 229 26.65 17.39 16.25
C ASN A 229 26.08 18.48 17.17
N THR A 230 26.66 19.68 17.13
CA THR A 230 26.24 20.79 17.99
C THR A 230 26.02 22.04 17.15
N ALA A 231 24.89 22.70 17.38
CA ALA A 231 24.55 23.99 16.79
C ALA A 231 24.25 25.01 17.88
N LYS A 232 24.81 26.22 17.75
CA LYS A 232 24.49 27.34 18.63
C LYS A 232 23.18 27.98 18.21
N LEU A 233 22.30 28.22 19.18
CA LEU A 233 21.01 28.87 18.95
C LEU A 233 21.12 30.35 19.34
N ASN A 234 20.95 31.23 18.36
CA ASN A 234 20.99 32.68 18.58
C ASN A 234 19.55 33.18 18.79
N PHE A 235 19.36 34.13 19.70
CA PHE A 235 18.04 34.76 19.90
C PHE A 235 18.00 36.16 19.34
N THR A 236 16.82 36.61 18.94
CA THR A 236 16.62 37.99 18.52
C THR A 236 16.29 38.93 19.69
N SER A 237 16.04 38.38 20.89
CA SER A 237 15.81 39.11 22.14
C SER A 237 16.51 38.46 23.34
N GLU A 238 16.99 39.27 24.29
CA GLU A 238 17.57 38.80 25.57
C GLU A 238 16.55 38.14 26.50
N THR A 239 15.26 38.40 26.30
CA THR A 239 14.15 37.81 27.08
C THR A 239 13.51 36.59 26.42
N ALA A 240 14.02 36.19 25.25
CA ALA A 240 13.49 35.10 24.44
C ALA A 240 13.56 33.75 25.16
N LYS A 241 12.53 32.94 24.97
CA LYS A 241 12.49 31.52 25.37
C LYS A 241 12.31 30.67 24.13
N ILE A 242 12.98 29.52 24.09
CA ILE A 242 12.65 28.45 23.12
C ILE A 242 11.30 27.90 23.54
N THR A 243 10.28 28.10 22.70
CA THR A 243 8.96 27.49 22.88
C THR A 243 8.61 26.67 21.65
N PHE A 244 7.86 25.59 21.85
CA PHE A 244 7.49 24.68 20.76
C PHE A 244 8.65 24.18 19.86
N PRO A 245 9.78 23.72 20.43
CA PRO A 245 10.87 23.10 19.67
C PRO A 245 10.42 21.79 18.97
N SER A 246 10.68 21.68 17.67
CA SER A 246 10.22 20.58 16.82
C SER A 246 11.27 20.17 15.77
N TRP A 247 11.13 18.96 15.26
CA TRP A 247 11.91 18.41 14.14
C TRP A 247 10.98 18.18 12.95
N VAL A 248 11.11 18.98 11.90
CA VAL A 248 10.16 19.02 10.77
C VAL A 248 10.90 19.27 9.47
N ASP A 249 10.44 18.66 8.39
CA ASP A 249 10.98 18.91 7.05
C ASP A 249 10.36 20.21 6.51
N ILE A 250 11.10 21.33 6.63
CA ILE A 250 10.56 22.66 6.30
C ILE A 250 10.80 23.02 4.84
N ASP A 251 11.75 22.40 4.17
CA ASP A 251 12.13 22.74 2.80
C ASP A 251 11.88 21.62 1.76
N GLY A 252 11.42 20.46 2.22
CA GLY A 252 10.94 19.35 1.40
C GLY A 252 12.07 18.43 0.93
N ASP A 253 13.21 18.41 1.64
CA ASP A 253 14.36 17.57 1.30
C ASP A 253 14.33 16.19 1.98
N ALA A 254 13.28 15.91 2.77
CA ALA A 254 13.05 14.73 3.60
C ALA A 254 13.88 14.66 4.90
N ASP A 255 14.91 15.48 5.06
CA ASP A 255 15.64 15.60 6.31
C ASP A 255 14.81 16.44 7.30
N LYS A 256 14.80 16.06 8.58
CA LYS A 256 14.08 16.84 9.59
C LYS A 256 14.93 18.01 10.06
N ASP A 257 14.43 19.21 9.90
CA ASP A 257 15.02 20.47 10.35
C ASP A 257 14.61 20.80 11.78
N PHE A 258 15.51 21.47 12.50
CA PHE A 258 15.22 21.91 13.85
C PHE A 258 14.52 23.27 13.84
N THR A 259 13.32 23.34 14.40
CA THR A 259 12.50 24.56 14.47
C THR A 259 12.14 24.91 15.90
N TRP A 260 11.97 26.19 16.18
CA TRP A 260 11.47 26.69 17.47
C TRP A 260 10.79 28.04 17.33
N ILE A 261 10.01 28.42 18.34
CA ILE A 261 9.29 29.67 18.37
C ILE A 261 9.86 30.56 19.46
N GLU A 262 10.19 31.79 19.07
CA GLU A 262 10.55 32.87 19.96
C GLU A 262 9.34 33.77 20.20
N GLU A 263 9.10 34.14 21.45
CA GLU A 263 8.08 35.14 21.81
C GLU A 263 8.76 36.42 22.31
N ALA A 264 8.32 37.56 21.79
CA ALA A 264 8.71 38.88 22.29
C ALA A 264 7.56 39.89 22.13
N ASN A 265 7.16 40.54 23.24
CA ASN A 265 6.17 41.64 23.25
C ASN A 265 4.81 41.28 22.61
N GLY A 266 4.29 40.06 22.86
CA GLY A 266 3.03 39.61 22.29
C GLY A 266 3.09 39.35 20.77
N ARG A 267 4.27 39.01 20.26
CA ARG A 267 4.49 38.53 18.89
C ARG A 267 5.34 37.28 18.93
N ILE A 268 5.11 36.39 17.96
CA ILE A 268 5.93 35.19 17.79
C ILE A 268 6.78 35.29 16.52
N ARG A 269 7.96 34.69 16.55
CA ARG A 269 8.79 34.41 15.38
C ARG A 269 9.03 32.91 15.31
N ILE A 270 8.93 32.35 14.11
CA ILE A 270 9.29 30.97 13.85
C ILE A 270 10.75 30.98 13.38
N LEU A 271 11.61 30.24 14.08
CA LEU A 271 13.01 30.09 13.74
C LEU A 271 13.29 28.66 13.34
N PHE A 272 14.23 28.48 12.43
CA PHE A 272 14.64 27.15 12.00
C PHE A 272 16.11 27.12 11.57
N MET A 273 16.68 25.92 11.63
CA MET A 273 17.99 25.58 11.07
C MET A 273 17.84 24.30 10.26
N LYS A 274 18.27 24.37 9.01
CA LYS A 274 18.19 23.23 8.09
C LYS A 274 19.16 22.13 8.49
N ASN A 275 18.72 20.88 8.38
CA ASN A 275 19.57 19.71 8.56
C ASN A 275 20.08 19.25 7.20
N GLU A 276 21.40 19.33 6.98
CA GLU A 276 22.06 18.94 5.73
C GLU A 276 22.82 17.62 5.96
N GLY A 277 22.10 16.53 6.24
CA GLY A 277 22.69 15.22 6.54
C GLY A 277 23.54 15.20 7.82
N GLY A 278 23.03 15.77 8.91
CA GLY A 278 23.63 15.79 10.24
C GLY A 278 24.44 17.06 10.52
N LYS A 279 24.50 17.98 9.56
CA LYS A 279 25.11 19.32 9.73
C LYS A 279 24.03 20.36 9.74
N PHE A 280 24.11 21.32 10.66
CA PHE A 280 23.11 22.37 10.76
C PHE A 280 23.53 23.61 9.99
N GLY A 281 22.66 24.05 9.10
CA GLY A 281 22.83 25.27 8.33
C GLY A 281 22.71 26.54 9.17
N SER A 282 22.62 27.69 8.49
CA SER A 282 22.42 28.97 9.17
C SER A 282 21.01 29.09 9.74
N GLN A 283 20.89 29.75 10.89
CA GLN A 283 19.59 30.07 11.49
C GLN A 283 18.83 31.09 10.63
N VAL A 284 17.56 30.78 10.36
CA VAL A 284 16.60 31.65 9.67
C VAL A 284 15.46 31.98 10.63
N ALA A 285 14.89 33.19 10.52
CA ALA A 285 13.75 33.63 11.30
C ALA A 285 12.65 34.17 10.37
N SER A 286 11.40 33.83 10.67
CA SER A 286 10.23 34.41 10.01
C SER A 286 10.05 35.89 10.37
N ASP A 287 9.24 36.59 9.58
CA ASP A 287 8.68 37.87 10.03
C ASP A 287 7.89 37.68 11.35
N PRO A 288 7.84 38.70 12.22
CA PRO A 288 7.06 38.63 13.46
C PRO A 288 5.58 38.50 13.15
N ILE A 289 4.95 37.45 13.67
CA ILE A 289 3.52 37.20 13.52
C ILE A 289 2.83 37.91 14.69
N ALA A 290 1.88 38.81 14.36
CA ALA A 290 1.02 39.46 15.35
C ALA A 290 0.09 38.41 15.96
N ALA A 291 0.48 37.93 17.13
CA ALA A 291 -0.19 36.85 17.79
C ALA A 291 -0.93 37.40 19.01
N GLY A 292 -2.25 37.25 19.04
CA GLY A 292 -2.97 37.13 20.32
C GLY A 292 -2.55 35.86 21.08
N LEU A 293 -1.64 35.06 20.51
CA LEU A 293 -1.07 33.85 21.06
C LEU A 293 -0.04 34.23 22.14
N LYS A 294 -0.30 33.84 23.37
CA LYS A 294 0.71 33.83 24.43
C LYS A 294 1.38 32.46 24.40
N ALA A 295 2.71 32.37 24.34
CA ALA A 295 3.35 31.07 24.18
C ALA A 295 3.17 30.16 25.40
N ASP A 296 2.76 30.72 26.54
CA ASP A 296 2.41 30.06 27.79
C ASP A 296 0.92 29.76 27.95
N ASP A 297 0.07 30.13 26.98
CA ASP A 297 -1.35 29.80 27.02
C ASP A 297 -1.60 28.43 26.38
N PRO A 298 -1.87 27.39 27.18
CA PRO A 298 -2.12 26.04 26.68
C PRO A 298 -3.36 25.94 25.80
N SER A 299 -4.21 26.98 25.72
CA SER A 299 -5.32 27.03 24.78
C SER A 299 -4.89 27.30 23.32
N THR A 300 -3.67 27.80 23.11
CA THR A 300 -3.10 28.03 21.77
C THR A 300 -2.41 26.78 21.24
N VAL A 301 -3.18 26.00 20.48
CA VAL A 301 -2.69 24.79 19.84
C VAL A 301 -2.01 25.13 18.51
N ARG A 302 -0.81 24.60 18.32
CA ARG A 302 0.09 24.83 17.18
C ARG A 302 0.42 23.48 16.55
N TRP A 303 0.60 23.46 15.23
CA TRP A 303 0.88 22.26 14.47
C TRP A 303 1.88 22.53 13.36
N TRP A 304 2.61 21.49 13.03
CA TRP A 304 3.38 21.37 11.79
C TRP A 304 2.66 20.38 10.89
N THR A 305 2.29 20.79 9.69
CA THR A 305 1.44 19.99 8.80
C THR A 305 1.58 20.46 7.37
N ASP A 306 1.56 19.55 6.40
CA ASP A 306 1.52 19.91 4.97
C ASP A 306 0.06 20.19 4.56
N TRP A 307 -0.45 21.38 4.90
CA TRP A 307 -1.85 21.71 4.59
C TRP A 307 -2.05 22.05 3.11
N ASN A 308 -1.00 22.43 2.38
CA ASN A 308 -1.11 22.78 0.96
C ASN A 308 -0.74 21.64 -0.01
N GLY A 309 -0.17 20.56 0.50
CA GLY A 309 0.22 19.36 -0.25
C GLY A 309 1.46 19.58 -1.12
N ASP A 310 2.35 20.51 -0.71
CA ASP A 310 3.54 20.87 -1.48
C ASP A 310 4.80 20.09 -1.05
N GLY A 311 4.66 19.17 -0.09
CA GLY A 311 5.72 18.34 0.46
C GLY A 311 6.53 19.00 1.58
N LYS A 312 6.21 20.23 1.98
CA LYS A 312 6.86 20.92 3.11
C LYS A 312 5.91 21.01 4.29
N LEU A 313 6.44 20.93 5.51
CA LEU A 313 5.63 21.15 6.70
C LEU A 313 5.42 22.64 6.97
N ASP A 314 4.14 23.03 6.97
CA ASP A 314 3.68 24.38 7.21
C ASP A 314 3.35 24.62 8.68
N PHE A 315 3.32 25.89 9.09
CA PHE A 315 3.01 26.26 10.47
C PHE A 315 1.54 26.68 10.62
N CYS A 316 0.76 25.88 11.33
CA CYS A 316 -0.66 26.14 11.59
C CYS A 316 -0.93 26.37 13.08
N TYR A 317 -1.90 27.23 13.41
CA TYR A 317 -2.32 27.47 14.78
C TYR A 317 -3.79 27.88 14.89
N ALA A 318 -4.37 27.61 16.06
CA ALA A 318 -5.70 28.09 16.42
C ALA A 318 -5.64 29.54 16.97
N SER A 319 -6.48 30.43 16.45
CA SER A 319 -6.63 31.83 16.89
C SER A 319 -8.02 32.08 17.47
N ASP A 320 -8.08 32.69 18.66
CA ASP A 320 -9.27 33.30 19.29
C ASP A 320 -10.54 32.42 19.34
N SER A 321 -10.37 31.16 19.74
CA SER A 321 -11.42 30.16 20.03
C SER A 321 -12.14 29.50 18.85
N ASN A 322 -12.18 30.11 17.66
CA ASN A 322 -13.04 29.60 16.55
C ASN A 322 -12.40 29.65 15.15
N THR A 323 -11.10 29.92 15.01
CA THR A 323 -10.45 29.97 13.69
C THR A 323 -9.07 29.32 13.70
N ILE A 324 -8.63 28.89 12.53
CA ILE A 324 -7.29 28.35 12.27
C ILE A 324 -6.60 29.25 11.27
N GLN A 325 -5.29 29.40 11.44
CA GLN A 325 -4.43 30.13 10.54
C GLN A 325 -3.23 29.26 10.19
N CYS A 326 -2.89 29.18 8.91
CA CYS A 326 -1.74 28.44 8.42
C CYS A 326 -0.82 29.35 7.61
N LEU A 327 0.47 29.28 7.90
CA LEU A 327 1.54 29.93 7.16
C LEU A 327 2.28 28.86 6.37
N SER A 328 2.15 28.89 5.05
CA SER A 328 2.88 27.94 4.20
C SER A 328 4.37 28.21 4.19
N SER A 329 5.17 27.17 4.33
CA SER A 329 6.60 27.22 4.17
C SER A 329 6.96 27.51 2.72
N THR A 330 8.03 28.28 2.54
CA THR A 330 8.68 28.52 1.24
C THR A 330 10.04 27.83 1.17
N GLY A 331 10.39 27.03 2.18
CA GLY A 331 11.71 26.43 2.40
C GLY A 331 12.77 27.41 2.91
N ASN A 332 12.57 28.72 2.81
CA ASN A 332 13.48 29.74 3.35
C ASN A 332 12.76 30.81 4.22
N GLY A 333 11.51 30.54 4.58
CA GLY A 333 10.62 31.47 5.27
C GLY A 333 9.17 31.04 5.12
N PHE A 334 8.24 31.95 5.40
CA PHE A 334 6.81 31.65 5.38
C PHE A 334 6.03 32.66 4.54
N ALA A 335 4.99 32.17 3.87
CA ALA A 335 3.99 32.99 3.20
C ALA A 335 3.04 33.65 4.22
N SER A 336 2.23 34.61 3.73
CA SER A 336 1.17 35.23 4.52
C SER A 336 0.19 34.20 5.06
N ALA A 337 -0.26 34.38 6.30
CA ALA A 337 -1.20 33.47 6.94
C ALA A 337 -2.55 33.41 6.20
N VAL A 338 -3.00 32.20 5.89
CA VAL A 338 -4.35 31.92 5.38
C VAL A 338 -5.24 31.58 6.56
N LYS A 339 -6.35 32.31 6.70
CA LYS A 339 -7.30 32.17 7.81
C LYS A 339 -8.54 31.38 7.38
N SER A 340 -8.97 30.44 8.21
CA SER A 340 -10.22 29.71 8.03
C SER A 340 -11.45 30.59 8.27
N GLY A 341 -12.61 30.12 7.80
CA GLY A 341 -13.90 30.59 8.31
C GLY A 341 -14.07 30.28 9.81
N SER A 342 -15.10 30.85 10.43
CA SER A 342 -15.47 30.51 11.82
C SER A 342 -15.90 29.05 11.90
N MET A 343 -15.31 28.30 12.83
CA MET A 343 -15.61 26.89 13.05
C MET A 343 -15.53 26.54 14.55
N GLU A 344 -16.21 25.48 14.94
CA GLU A 344 -16.07 24.90 16.27
C GLU A 344 -14.73 24.15 16.34
N LEU A 345 -13.75 24.60 17.13
CA LEU A 345 -12.44 23.95 17.22
C LEU A 345 -12.45 22.58 17.93
N GLY A 346 -13.58 22.22 18.55
CA GLY A 346 -13.72 20.97 19.27
C GLY A 346 -12.80 20.87 20.50
N ALA A 347 -12.76 19.67 21.10
CA ALA A 347 -11.94 19.36 22.27
C ALA A 347 -10.45 19.40 21.92
N GLY A 348 -9.64 20.13 22.70
CA GLY A 348 -8.23 20.41 22.41
C GLY A 348 -7.37 19.17 22.13
N THR A 349 -7.54 18.12 22.92
CA THR A 349 -6.78 16.87 22.84
C THR A 349 -7.09 16.02 21.61
N SER A 350 -8.24 16.24 20.98
CA SER A 350 -8.68 15.52 19.77
C SER A 350 -8.28 16.19 18.45
N ARG A 351 -7.68 17.38 18.51
CA ARG A 351 -7.37 18.17 17.31
C ARG A 351 -6.15 17.60 16.60
N GLY A 352 -6.27 17.28 15.33
CA GLY A 352 -5.18 16.77 14.52
C GLY A 352 -5.32 17.15 13.05
N TRP A 353 -4.27 16.83 12.30
CA TRP A 353 -4.20 17.06 10.86
C TRP A 353 -3.96 15.75 10.16
N ILE A 354 -4.79 15.46 9.15
CA ILE A 354 -4.73 14.20 8.41
C ILE A 354 -5.34 14.40 7.03
N ASP A 355 -4.83 13.70 6.02
CA ASP A 355 -5.43 13.77 4.69
C ASP A 355 -6.72 12.95 4.67
N ALA A 356 -7.84 13.56 5.05
CA ALA A 356 -9.09 12.86 5.27
C ALA A 356 -9.72 12.40 3.96
N ASN A 357 -9.41 13.09 2.85
CA ASN A 357 -9.97 12.83 1.54
C ASN A 357 -8.98 12.19 0.54
N ASN A 358 -7.77 11.87 0.99
CA ASN A 358 -6.66 11.33 0.19
C ASN A 358 -6.33 12.22 -1.03
N ASP A 359 -6.40 13.54 -0.88
CA ASP A 359 -6.09 14.51 -1.94
C ASP A 359 -4.65 15.07 -1.89
N GLY A 360 -3.84 14.55 -0.96
CA GLY A 360 -2.46 14.93 -0.73
C GLY A 360 -2.30 16.13 0.21
N LYS A 361 -3.38 16.66 0.79
CA LYS A 361 -3.34 17.80 1.72
C LYS A 361 -3.85 17.39 3.08
N ALA A 362 -3.21 17.91 4.12
CA ALA A 362 -3.67 17.67 5.47
C ALA A 362 -4.92 18.50 5.81
N ASP A 363 -5.97 17.82 6.26
CA ASP A 363 -7.24 18.38 6.70
C ASP A 363 -7.30 18.50 8.23
N PHE A 364 -7.98 19.53 8.72
CA PHE A 364 -8.08 19.75 10.17
C PHE A 364 -9.25 18.99 10.79
N CYS A 365 -8.94 17.97 11.58
CA CYS A 365 -9.92 17.09 12.20
C CYS A 365 -9.99 17.23 13.73
N ARG A 366 -11.18 17.07 14.30
CA ARG A 366 -11.44 17.21 15.75
C ARG A 366 -12.70 16.50 16.23
N ARG A 367 -12.81 16.34 17.55
CA ARG A 367 -14.02 15.93 18.26
C ARG A 367 -14.83 17.14 18.70
N VAL A 368 -16.11 17.17 18.37
CA VAL A 368 -17.05 18.22 18.76
C VAL A 368 -18.09 17.65 19.72
N MET A 369 -18.33 18.38 20.81
CA MET A 369 -19.33 18.01 21.81
C MET A 369 -20.73 18.43 21.37
N SER A 370 -21.70 17.55 21.59
CA SER A 370 -23.12 17.81 21.39
C SER A 370 -23.88 17.48 22.68
N GLY A 371 -24.13 18.48 23.51
CA GLY A 371 -24.67 18.27 24.87
C GLY A 371 -23.63 17.73 25.85
N ASN A 372 -24.10 17.17 26.98
CA ASN A 372 -23.24 16.81 28.13
C ASN A 372 -22.58 15.43 28.03
N SER A 373 -23.09 14.55 27.16
CA SER A 373 -22.67 13.15 27.09
C SER A 373 -22.55 12.65 25.66
N SER A 374 -22.63 13.52 24.66
CA SER A 374 -22.57 13.11 23.26
C SER A 374 -21.53 13.92 22.48
N TYR A 375 -20.93 13.30 21.48
CA TYR A 375 -19.88 13.90 20.65
C TYR A 375 -19.86 13.28 19.25
N TYR A 376 -19.24 13.97 18.30
CA TYR A 376 -18.92 13.43 16.98
C TYR A 376 -17.56 13.93 16.54
N TYR A 377 -16.94 13.25 15.59
CA TYR A 377 -15.70 13.68 14.95
C TYR A 377 -16.00 14.36 13.62
N THR A 378 -15.22 15.37 13.26
CA THR A 378 -15.37 16.06 11.97
C THR A 378 -14.05 16.63 11.46
N CYS A 379 -13.92 16.73 10.14
CA CYS A 379 -12.78 17.32 9.46
C CYS A 379 -13.18 18.52 8.60
N THR A 380 -12.39 19.59 8.66
CA THR A 380 -12.45 20.72 7.75
C THR A 380 -11.37 20.55 6.69
N LEU A 381 -11.81 20.44 5.43
CA LEU A 381 -10.92 20.16 4.32
C LEU A 381 -10.02 21.35 3.99
N SER A 382 -8.76 21.05 3.70
CA SER A 382 -7.84 22.00 3.08
C SER A 382 -8.06 22.04 1.57
N GLN A 383 -8.03 23.22 0.99
CA GLN A 383 -8.01 23.43 -0.46
C GLN A 383 -6.62 23.89 -0.94
N GLY A 384 -5.63 23.93 -0.04
CA GLY A 384 -4.25 24.37 -0.27
C GLY A 384 -4.03 25.87 -0.50
N SER A 385 -5.11 26.61 -0.80
CA SER A 385 -5.13 28.07 -0.80
C SER A 385 -6.18 28.67 0.15
N SER A 386 -7.05 27.82 0.68
CA SER A 386 -8.23 28.17 1.49
C SER A 386 -8.69 26.95 2.30
N PHE A 387 -9.64 27.16 3.21
CA PHE A 387 -10.31 26.09 3.95
C PHE A 387 -11.74 25.92 3.43
N GLY A 388 -12.20 24.67 3.30
CA GLY A 388 -13.59 24.34 2.99
C GLY A 388 -14.54 24.64 4.16
N GLY A 389 -15.84 24.73 3.86
CA GLY A 389 -16.87 24.89 4.89
C GLY A 389 -17.15 23.60 5.67
N VAL A 390 -17.42 23.71 6.97
CA VAL A 390 -17.70 22.56 7.86
C VAL A 390 -19.01 21.83 7.50
N ASN A 391 -19.94 22.54 6.83
CA ASN A 391 -21.25 22.02 6.39
C ASN A 391 -21.39 21.99 4.85
N GLU A 392 -20.26 21.98 4.13
CA GLU A 392 -20.29 21.87 2.66
C GLU A 392 -20.40 20.42 2.21
N PRO A 393 -21.04 20.14 1.05
CA PRO A 393 -21.09 18.79 0.48
C PRO A 393 -19.67 18.25 0.26
N GLY A 394 -19.20 17.39 1.15
CA GLY A 394 -17.82 16.91 1.14
C GLY A 394 -17.10 16.89 2.49
N SER A 395 -17.67 17.47 3.54
CA SER A 395 -17.12 17.36 4.89
C SER A 395 -17.11 15.91 5.39
N TYR A 396 -16.09 15.56 6.19
CA TYR A 396 -16.03 14.27 6.89
C TYR A 396 -16.58 14.46 8.30
N LYS A 397 -17.50 13.59 8.69
CA LYS A 397 -18.19 13.63 9.96
C LYS A 397 -18.58 12.21 10.39
N SER A 398 -18.28 11.86 11.63
CA SER A 398 -18.76 10.61 12.22
C SER A 398 -20.20 10.76 12.69
N ASP A 399 -20.86 9.63 12.93
CA ASP A 399 -22.12 9.63 13.66
C ASP A 399 -21.97 10.22 15.06
N LEU A 400 -23.09 10.75 15.56
CA LEU A 400 -23.19 11.22 16.93
C LEU A 400 -23.11 10.03 17.88
N HIS A 401 -22.09 10.02 18.72
CA HIS A 401 -21.92 9.04 19.77
C HIS A 401 -22.37 9.59 21.11
N THR A 402 -22.96 8.74 21.96
CA THR A 402 -23.33 9.09 23.35
C THR A 402 -22.60 8.17 24.30
N ASP A 403 -21.75 8.75 25.15
CA ASP A 403 -21.01 8.05 26.19
C ASP A 403 -21.46 8.56 27.58
N PRO A 404 -22.24 7.76 28.33
CA PRO A 404 -22.71 8.12 29.66
C PRO A 404 -21.58 8.40 30.66
N GLU A 405 -20.38 7.84 30.47
CA GLU A 405 -19.23 8.05 31.35
C GLU A 405 -18.66 9.47 31.19
N MET A 406 -18.97 10.20 30.10
CA MET A 406 -18.59 11.61 29.95
C MET A 406 -19.21 12.55 30.99
N LEU A 407 -20.29 12.13 31.66
CA LEU A 407 -20.84 12.88 32.80
C LEU A 407 -19.84 12.98 33.97
N LEU A 408 -18.78 12.17 33.97
CA LEU A 408 -17.68 12.20 34.94
C LEU A 408 -16.58 13.23 34.60
N GLY A 409 -16.65 13.91 33.44
CA GLY A 409 -15.77 15.03 33.04
C GLY A 409 -14.88 14.74 31.82
N GLU A 410 -14.17 15.76 31.31
CA GLU A 410 -13.35 15.67 30.08
C GLU A 410 -12.15 14.70 30.15
N GLY A 411 -11.72 14.29 31.35
CA GLY A 411 -10.59 13.37 31.56
C GLY A 411 -10.83 11.92 31.15
N VAL A 412 -11.98 11.63 30.55
CA VAL A 412 -12.39 10.31 30.05
C VAL A 412 -11.60 9.90 28.80
N PHE A 413 -11.13 10.86 27.98
CA PHE A 413 -10.36 10.59 26.77
C PHE A 413 -8.87 10.79 27.03
N LYS A 414 -8.07 9.78 26.72
CA LYS A 414 -6.60 9.85 26.84
C LYS A 414 -5.95 9.27 25.60
N ASN A 415 -4.72 9.70 25.30
CA ASN A 415 -3.91 9.19 24.19
C ASN A 415 -4.65 9.19 22.83
N GLU A 416 -5.39 10.26 22.57
CA GLU A 416 -6.16 10.48 21.34
C GLU A 416 -5.22 10.57 20.11
N LYS A 417 -5.59 9.92 18.99
CA LYS A 417 -4.80 9.91 17.75
C LYS A 417 -5.70 9.77 16.52
N TRP A 418 -5.43 10.60 15.50
CA TRP A 418 -5.95 10.42 14.15
C TRP A 418 -5.10 9.42 13.37
N ILE A 419 -5.76 8.45 12.74
CA ILE A 419 -5.16 7.40 11.91
C ILE A 419 -5.58 7.63 10.46
N GLN A 420 -4.59 7.61 9.55
CA GLN A 420 -4.74 7.98 8.14
C GLN A 420 -5.72 7.03 7.46
N ALA A 421 -6.45 7.56 6.48
CA ALA A 421 -7.36 6.74 5.70
C ALA A 421 -6.59 5.62 4.98
N ALA A 422 -7.06 4.39 5.14
CA ALA A 422 -6.62 3.27 4.32
C ALA A 422 -6.99 3.48 2.85
N GLU A 423 -6.22 2.92 1.91
CA GLU A 423 -6.74 2.68 0.54
C GLU A 423 -8.02 1.81 0.57
N GLU A 424 -8.23 1.02 1.64
CA GLU A 424 -9.30 0.02 1.78
C GLU A 424 -10.63 0.58 2.31
N THR A 425 -10.59 1.54 3.23
CA THR A 425 -11.76 2.17 3.86
C THR A 425 -12.06 3.52 3.21
N GLY A 426 -11.05 4.22 2.70
CA GLY A 426 -11.17 5.58 2.15
C GLY A 426 -11.59 6.64 3.18
N TYR A 427 -11.57 6.30 4.47
CA TYR A 427 -12.00 7.19 5.56
C TYR A 427 -10.96 7.19 6.69
N PRO A 428 -10.65 8.36 7.26
CA PRO A 428 -9.81 8.46 8.45
C PRO A 428 -10.55 7.93 9.68
N MET A 429 -9.79 7.68 10.74
CA MET A 429 -10.30 7.16 11.99
C MET A 429 -9.68 7.89 13.16
N HIS A 430 -10.41 8.02 14.26
CA HIS A 430 -9.90 8.59 15.49
C HIS A 430 -9.92 7.56 16.62
N CYS A 431 -8.74 7.25 17.16
CA CYS A 431 -8.55 6.36 18.29
C CYS A 431 -8.34 7.12 19.60
N ALA A 432 -8.90 6.64 20.69
CA ALA A 432 -8.79 7.21 22.02
C ALA A 432 -8.90 6.12 23.09
N ILE A 433 -8.21 6.27 24.21
CA ILE A 433 -8.48 5.49 25.42
C ILE A 433 -9.66 6.14 26.14
N GLN A 434 -10.71 5.37 26.43
CA GLN A 434 -11.95 5.87 27.00
C GLN A 434 -12.31 5.17 28.31
N GLY A 435 -12.88 5.92 29.26
CA GLY A 435 -13.56 5.36 30.43
C GLY A 435 -12.67 4.80 31.55
N LEU A 436 -13.31 4.23 32.58
CA LEU A 436 -12.64 3.74 33.80
C LEU A 436 -11.86 2.43 33.62
N LEU A 437 -12.24 1.62 32.62
CA LEU A 437 -11.59 0.34 32.29
C LEU A 437 -10.49 0.49 31.22
N GLU A 438 -10.23 1.73 30.79
CA GLU A 438 -9.25 2.14 29.79
C GLU A 438 -9.23 1.33 28.47
N PRO A 439 -10.37 0.90 27.86
CA PRO A 439 -10.35 0.37 26.49
C PRO A 439 -9.83 1.41 25.50
N THR A 440 -9.00 0.99 24.55
CA THR A 440 -8.78 1.77 23.32
C THR A 440 -9.98 1.60 22.41
N VAL A 441 -10.53 2.73 22.01
CA VAL A 441 -11.72 2.90 21.19
C VAL A 441 -11.33 3.64 19.93
N CYS A 442 -11.61 3.09 18.76
CA CYS A 442 -11.37 3.75 17.49
C CYS A 442 -12.67 3.98 16.73
N GLN A 443 -12.93 5.22 16.29
CA GLN A 443 -14.14 5.61 15.58
C GLN A 443 -13.86 6.10 14.16
N LEU A 444 -14.55 5.53 13.17
CA LEU A 444 -14.44 5.93 11.76
C LEU A 444 -15.10 7.30 11.52
N VAL A 445 -14.55 8.09 10.60
CA VAL A 445 -15.08 9.42 10.26
C VAL A 445 -15.39 9.46 8.76
N ARG A 446 -16.67 9.30 8.41
CA ARG A 446 -17.15 9.12 7.02
C ARG A 446 -17.49 10.44 6.35
N LYS A 447 -17.65 10.43 5.03
CA LYS A 447 -18.22 11.58 4.29
C LYS A 447 -19.70 11.76 4.64
N GLU A 448 -20.12 12.98 4.97
CA GLU A 448 -21.51 13.29 5.33
C GLU A 448 -22.49 12.88 4.21
N GLY A 449 -23.54 12.13 4.55
CA GLY A 449 -24.52 11.59 3.59
C GLY A 449 -24.18 10.22 2.99
N SER A 450 -23.08 9.59 3.41
CA SER A 450 -22.80 8.18 3.07
C SER A 450 -23.74 7.25 3.85
N PRO A 451 -24.47 6.31 3.21
CA PRO A 451 -25.42 5.46 3.92
C PRO A 451 -24.74 4.60 4.98
N LEU A 452 -25.35 4.54 6.18
CA LEU A 452 -25.08 3.48 7.15
C LEU A 452 -25.54 2.15 6.53
N ALA A 453 -24.77 1.09 6.75
CA ALA A 453 -25.14 -0.24 6.28
C ALA A 453 -26.26 -0.83 7.16
N ASP A 454 -27.42 -0.18 7.21
CA ASP A 454 -28.58 -0.61 7.98
C ASP A 454 -29.64 -1.34 7.13
N ASP A 455 -29.40 -1.55 5.83
CA ASP A 455 -30.28 -2.35 4.94
C ASP A 455 -29.69 -3.73 4.56
N ALA A 456 -28.57 -4.14 5.17
CA ALA A 456 -28.05 -5.49 5.02
C ALA A 456 -28.57 -6.36 6.17
N GLU A 457 -29.72 -7.00 5.94
CA GLU A 457 -30.25 -8.06 6.82
C GLU A 457 -29.13 -9.05 7.21
N GLU A 458 -29.04 -9.24 8.53
CA GLU A 458 -28.32 -10.27 9.27
C GLU A 458 -28.30 -11.62 8.54
N CYS A 459 -27.19 -11.96 7.90
CA CYS A 459 -26.94 -13.30 7.36
C CYS A 459 -26.05 -14.08 8.34
N ASP A 460 -26.66 -14.68 9.37
CA ASP A 460 -25.99 -15.67 10.23
C ASP A 460 -25.92 -17.04 9.51
N PRO A 461 -24.72 -17.58 9.22
CA PRO A 461 -24.57 -18.88 8.55
C PRO A 461 -24.86 -20.08 9.45
N SER A 462 -25.19 -19.90 10.73
CA SER A 462 -25.26 -21.00 11.71
C SER A 462 -26.63 -21.68 11.87
N ASP A 463 -27.71 -21.16 11.25
CA ASP A 463 -29.08 -21.64 11.52
C ASP A 463 -29.64 -22.69 10.52
N GLN A 464 -28.79 -23.54 9.94
CA GLN A 464 -29.22 -24.61 9.02
C GLN A 464 -29.33 -26.01 9.65
N THR A 465 -29.31 -26.13 10.97
CA THR A 465 -29.59 -27.42 11.62
C THR A 465 -30.69 -27.31 12.66
N GLY A 466 -31.94 -27.50 12.24
CA GLY A 466 -33.00 -27.89 13.18
C GLY A 466 -34.41 -27.39 12.93
N SER A 467 -35.09 -27.97 11.94
CA SER A 467 -36.49 -28.41 12.04
C SER A 467 -37.64 -27.41 12.31
N ARG A 468 -38.72 -27.67 11.55
CA ARG A 468 -40.15 -27.38 11.79
C ARG A 468 -40.73 -26.05 11.29
N GLN A 469 -41.44 -26.21 10.16
CA GLN A 469 -42.62 -25.46 9.76
C GLN A 469 -43.43 -24.88 10.94
N LYS A 470 -43.73 -23.58 10.86
CA LYS A 470 -44.99 -23.03 11.34
C LYS A 470 -45.68 -22.25 10.21
N ARG A 471 -46.89 -22.70 9.89
CA ARG A 471 -47.89 -21.96 9.10
C ARG A 471 -48.44 -20.81 9.95
N GLY A 472 -48.70 -19.67 9.30
CA GLY A 472 -49.52 -18.55 9.78
C GLY A 472 -49.47 -17.42 8.76
N THR A 473 -50.35 -17.44 7.75
CA THR A 473 -51.48 -16.51 7.53
C THR A 473 -51.10 -15.15 6.94
N GLU A 474 -51.26 -15.10 5.61
CA GLU A 474 -51.76 -14.04 4.71
C GLU A 474 -51.57 -12.55 5.05
N ASN A 475 -51.14 -11.84 3.98
CA ASN A 475 -51.16 -10.40 3.71
C ASN A 475 -49.96 -9.58 4.20
N ASP A 476 -48.82 -9.73 3.54
CA ASP A 476 -48.18 -8.63 2.76
C ASP A 476 -46.98 -9.19 1.99
N GLY A 477 -46.92 -8.90 0.69
CA GLY A 477 -45.91 -9.43 -0.22
C GLY A 477 -44.57 -8.70 -0.08
N TYR A 478 -43.65 -9.25 0.71
CA TYR A 478 -42.22 -8.97 0.59
C TYR A 478 -41.53 -10.15 -0.12
N GLN A 479 -41.03 -9.91 -1.34
CA GLN A 479 -40.07 -10.79 -1.99
C GLN A 479 -38.74 -10.66 -1.24
N LYS A 480 -38.25 -11.80 -0.73
CA LYS A 480 -36.94 -11.96 -0.07
C LYS A 480 -35.84 -11.53 -1.05
N ALA A 481 -35.05 -10.52 -0.70
CA ALA A 481 -33.93 -10.07 -1.51
C ALA A 481 -32.75 -11.06 -1.37
N ASP A 482 -32.32 -11.65 -2.48
CA ASP A 482 -31.09 -12.43 -2.55
C ASP A 482 -29.87 -11.53 -2.26
N CYS A 483 -29.16 -11.80 -1.16
CA CYS A 483 -27.94 -11.08 -0.78
C CYS A 483 -26.82 -11.25 -1.83
N LYS A 484 -26.50 -10.19 -2.58
CA LYS A 484 -25.32 -10.10 -3.46
C LYS A 484 -24.31 -9.10 -2.90
N PHE A 485 -23.17 -9.60 -2.41
CA PHE A 485 -21.96 -8.78 -2.25
C PHE A 485 -21.58 -8.16 -3.60
N THR A 486 -21.51 -6.83 -3.68
CA THR A 486 -21.04 -6.14 -4.89
C THR A 486 -19.53 -6.37 -5.06
N SER A 487 -19.15 -6.78 -6.26
CA SER A 487 -17.84 -7.33 -6.62
C SER A 487 -16.73 -6.28 -6.79
N GLY A 488 -17.03 -5.01 -6.53
CA GLY A 488 -16.07 -3.90 -6.57
C GLY A 488 -14.93 -3.96 -5.57
N ALA A 489 -15.21 -4.43 -4.34
CA ALA A 489 -14.19 -4.59 -3.31
C ALA A 489 -13.23 -5.75 -3.59
N LYS A 490 -13.61 -6.71 -4.43
CA LYS A 490 -12.85 -7.96 -4.68
C LYS A 490 -11.81 -7.81 -5.80
N ALA A 491 -12.12 -7.04 -6.84
CA ALA A 491 -11.15 -6.64 -7.86
C ALA A 491 -10.12 -5.64 -7.31
N LEU A 492 -10.52 -4.82 -6.32
CA LEU A 492 -9.61 -3.94 -5.58
C LEU A 492 -8.59 -4.77 -4.79
N LEU A 493 -9.02 -5.80 -4.05
CA LEU A 493 -8.15 -6.70 -3.27
C LEU A 493 -7.00 -7.33 -4.10
N PHE A 494 -7.27 -7.78 -5.34
CA PHE A 494 -6.23 -8.32 -6.23
C PHE A 494 -5.23 -7.25 -6.69
N LYS A 495 -5.70 -6.03 -6.94
CA LYS A 495 -4.89 -4.88 -7.36
C LYS A 495 -4.04 -4.34 -6.21
N THR A 496 -4.61 -4.26 -5.01
CA THR A 496 -3.95 -3.78 -3.79
C THR A 496 -2.87 -4.75 -3.33
N LEU A 497 -3.12 -6.07 -3.34
CA LEU A 497 -2.09 -7.07 -3.01
C LEU A 497 -0.92 -7.09 -3.99
N ALA A 498 -1.16 -6.97 -5.30
CA ALA A 498 -0.08 -6.90 -6.29
C ALA A 498 0.73 -5.60 -6.20
N LYS A 499 0.07 -4.47 -5.92
CA LYS A 499 0.69 -3.15 -5.71
C LYS A 499 1.46 -3.08 -4.39
N GLN A 500 0.92 -3.60 -3.28
CA GLN A 500 1.59 -3.66 -1.98
C GLN A 500 2.79 -4.60 -2.00
N VAL A 501 2.68 -5.78 -2.62
CA VAL A 501 3.81 -6.69 -2.82
C VAL A 501 4.87 -6.04 -3.71
N TRP A 502 4.49 -5.27 -4.73
CA TRP A 502 5.46 -4.52 -5.53
C TRP A 502 6.11 -3.37 -4.76
N ASN A 503 5.36 -2.58 -3.99
CA ASN A 503 5.93 -1.50 -3.18
C ASN A 503 6.91 -2.05 -2.13
N TYR A 504 6.57 -3.17 -1.50
CA TYR A 504 7.45 -3.89 -0.59
C TYR A 504 8.69 -4.47 -1.29
N LEU A 505 8.54 -5.16 -2.44
CA LEU A 505 9.67 -5.76 -3.16
C LEU A 505 10.54 -4.72 -3.87
N SER A 506 9.97 -3.62 -4.39
CA SER A 506 10.73 -2.51 -4.98
C SER A 506 11.54 -1.79 -3.91
N ALA A 507 10.99 -1.54 -2.72
CA ALA A 507 11.75 -1.05 -1.58
C ALA A 507 12.88 -2.02 -1.17
N TYR A 508 12.66 -3.33 -1.29
CA TYR A 508 13.67 -4.37 -1.00
C TYR A 508 14.75 -4.51 -2.09
N TYR A 509 14.44 -4.31 -3.38
CA TYR A 509 15.36 -4.53 -4.51
C TYR A 509 15.94 -3.27 -5.17
N SER A 510 15.54 -2.04 -4.77
CA SER A 510 15.89 -0.76 -5.43
C SER A 510 17.33 -0.25 -5.24
N LYS A 511 18.23 -1.01 -4.60
CA LYS A 511 19.63 -0.58 -4.39
C LYS A 511 20.45 -0.37 -5.68
N LYS A 512 19.89 -0.57 -6.89
CA LYS A 512 20.50 -0.18 -8.18
C LYS A 512 19.41 -0.12 -9.27
N HIS A 513 19.11 1.09 -9.75
CA HIS A 513 18.23 1.42 -10.89
C HIS A 513 16.94 0.60 -11.00
N ASP A 514 15.77 1.20 -10.72
CA ASP A 514 14.48 0.63 -11.18
C ASP A 514 14.53 0.58 -12.71
N PRO A 515 14.69 -0.60 -13.31
CA PRO A 515 14.91 -0.71 -14.74
C PRO A 515 13.60 -0.41 -15.45
N GLU A 516 13.63 0.53 -16.39
CA GLU A 516 12.45 0.87 -17.18
C GLU A 516 12.06 -0.32 -18.05
N ILE A 517 11.04 -1.07 -17.62
CA ILE A 517 10.44 -2.18 -18.37
C ILE A 517 9.23 -1.64 -19.11
N THR A 518 9.25 -1.75 -20.43
CA THR A 518 8.09 -1.44 -21.27
C THR A 518 7.14 -2.63 -21.38
N VAL A 519 5.87 -2.35 -21.63
CA VAL A 519 4.87 -3.37 -22.00
C VAL A 519 4.21 -2.99 -23.31
N THR A 520 4.13 -3.93 -24.24
CA THR A 520 3.49 -3.71 -25.53
C THR A 520 2.01 -4.06 -25.45
N VAL A 521 1.14 -3.15 -25.90
CA VAL A 521 -0.29 -3.42 -26.09
C VAL A 521 -0.58 -3.51 -27.58
N VAL A 522 -0.96 -4.71 -28.03
CA VAL A 522 -1.45 -4.98 -29.38
C VAL A 522 -2.97 -5.00 -29.34
N ASP A 523 -3.57 -3.89 -29.78
CA ASP A 523 -5.02 -3.71 -29.80
C ASP A 523 -5.39 -2.63 -30.82
N ASP A 524 -6.69 -2.33 -30.94
CA ASP A 524 -7.17 -1.20 -31.73
C ASP A 524 -7.55 -0.02 -30.81
N PHE A 525 -7.40 1.21 -31.31
CA PHE A 525 -7.74 2.46 -30.60
C PHE A 525 -7.27 2.52 -29.13
N VAL A 526 -5.95 2.53 -28.94
CA VAL A 526 -5.33 2.73 -27.62
C VAL A 526 -5.01 4.21 -27.41
N TYR A 527 -5.70 4.84 -26.45
CA TYR A 527 -5.33 6.12 -25.85
C TYR A 527 -4.99 5.87 -24.37
N LEU A 528 -4.13 6.71 -23.81
CA LEU A 528 -3.77 6.70 -22.40
C LEU A 528 -4.22 8.01 -21.75
N GLN A 529 -4.79 7.95 -20.55
CA GLN A 529 -5.15 9.16 -19.80
C GLN A 529 -3.91 9.98 -19.48
N ASP A 530 -2.87 9.29 -18.97
CA ASP A 530 -1.54 9.87 -18.82
C ASP A 530 -0.70 9.59 -20.08
N GLN A 531 -0.51 10.63 -20.87
CA GLN A 531 0.25 10.54 -22.13
C GLN A 531 1.75 10.36 -21.91
N SER A 532 2.28 10.63 -20.71
CA SER A 532 3.69 10.39 -20.39
C SER A 532 4.05 8.91 -20.40
N LEU A 533 3.05 8.02 -20.32
CA LEU A 533 3.23 6.57 -20.37
C LEU A 533 3.34 6.03 -21.81
N GLU A 534 3.07 6.82 -22.84
CA GLU A 534 3.23 6.38 -24.23
C GLU A 534 4.71 6.44 -24.64
N TYR A 535 5.42 5.32 -24.52
CA TYR A 535 6.82 5.21 -24.89
C TYR A 535 7.00 5.26 -26.42
N ARG A 536 6.13 4.55 -27.16
CA ARG A 536 6.15 4.54 -28.63
C ARG A 536 4.80 4.10 -29.18
N ARG A 537 4.44 4.58 -30.36
CA ARG A 537 3.29 4.10 -31.14
C ARG A 537 3.69 3.69 -32.55
N VAL A 538 3.16 2.56 -33.01
CA VAL A 538 3.30 2.06 -34.38
C VAL A 538 1.93 1.60 -34.88
N SER A 539 1.52 2.07 -36.05
CA SER A 539 0.25 1.70 -36.69
C SER A 539 0.49 0.90 -37.96
N TYR A 540 -0.27 -0.17 -38.17
CA TYR A 540 -0.10 -1.08 -39.31
C TYR A 540 -1.19 -0.93 -40.38
N ASN A 541 -1.96 0.16 -40.37
CA ASN A 541 -3.04 0.43 -41.33
C ASN A 541 -2.54 1.34 -42.47
N ASN A 542 -2.97 1.04 -43.71
CA ASN A 542 -2.57 1.82 -44.89
C ASN A 542 -3.56 2.94 -45.31
N ASP A 543 -4.76 3.03 -44.75
CA ASP A 543 -5.77 3.98 -45.25
C ASP A 543 -6.18 5.02 -44.20
N GLY A 544 -5.82 6.28 -44.47
CA GLY A 544 -6.19 7.46 -43.68
C GLY A 544 -7.65 7.88 -43.82
N GLY A 545 -8.63 6.97 -43.77
CA GLY A 545 -10.02 7.36 -43.97
C GLY A 545 -11.09 6.32 -43.64
N SER A 546 -11.51 6.26 -42.38
CA SER A 546 -12.91 6.28 -41.89
C SER A 546 -12.96 5.86 -40.41
N PRO A 547 -13.89 6.38 -39.58
CA PRO A 547 -14.01 5.99 -38.19
C PRO A 547 -14.65 4.59 -38.09
N PRO A 548 -14.12 3.66 -37.29
CA PRO A 548 -14.64 2.31 -37.18
C PRO A 548 -16.01 2.20 -36.51
N SER A 549 -16.56 0.98 -36.53
CA SER A 549 -17.77 0.60 -35.80
C SER A 549 -17.71 0.86 -34.27
N TYR A 550 -18.86 1.21 -33.69
CA TYR A 550 -19.04 1.79 -32.34
C TYR A 550 -18.45 1.02 -31.15
N LEU A 551 -18.19 -0.29 -31.27
CA LEU A 551 -17.64 -1.13 -30.20
C LEU A 551 -16.10 -1.13 -30.15
N GLY A 552 -15.41 -0.58 -31.15
CA GLY A 552 -13.95 -0.62 -31.29
C GLY A 552 -13.18 0.59 -30.78
N PHE A 553 -13.84 1.67 -30.35
CA PHE A 553 -13.16 2.95 -30.05
C PHE A 553 -12.47 3.04 -28.69
N THR A 554 -12.78 2.13 -27.77
CA THR A 554 -12.33 2.21 -26.37
C THR A 554 -11.67 0.92 -25.88
N HIS A 555 -11.78 -0.19 -26.63
CA HIS A 555 -11.29 -1.51 -26.20
C HIS A 555 -9.80 -1.50 -25.86
N GLY A 556 -8.93 -1.07 -26.78
CA GLY A 556 -7.50 -1.01 -26.52
C GLY A 556 -7.11 -0.08 -25.38
N SER A 557 -7.83 1.03 -25.19
CA SER A 557 -7.62 1.95 -24.07
C SER A 557 -8.00 1.33 -22.72
N ARG A 558 -9.08 0.53 -22.68
CA ARG A 558 -9.49 -0.23 -21.48
C ARG A 558 -8.53 -1.37 -21.16
N VAL A 559 -8.05 -2.07 -22.18
CA VAL A 559 -7.01 -3.10 -22.02
C VAL A 559 -5.73 -2.48 -21.46
N ALA A 560 -5.32 -1.34 -22.01
CA ALA A 560 -4.14 -0.63 -21.56
C ALA A 560 -4.28 -0.15 -20.10
N SER A 561 -5.46 0.33 -19.71
CA SER A 561 -5.69 0.80 -18.35
C SER A 561 -5.65 -0.31 -17.30
N VAL A 562 -5.97 -1.56 -17.65
CA VAL A 562 -5.77 -2.71 -16.75
C VAL A 562 -4.29 -2.90 -16.39
N ILE A 563 -3.36 -2.52 -17.27
CA ILE A 563 -1.93 -2.70 -17.05
C ILE A 563 -1.34 -1.46 -16.36
N SER A 564 -1.37 -0.30 -17.01
CA SER A 564 -0.49 0.83 -16.65
C SER A 564 -1.18 2.05 -16.04
N ASP A 565 -2.51 2.09 -16.00
CA ASP A 565 -3.22 3.24 -15.41
C ASP A 565 -2.75 3.48 -13.96
N ARG A 566 -2.52 4.74 -13.59
CA ARG A 566 -1.95 5.09 -12.28
C ARG A 566 -2.89 4.79 -11.12
N VAL A 567 -4.19 4.75 -11.38
CA VAL A 567 -5.22 4.53 -10.37
C VAL A 567 -5.68 3.08 -10.39
N VAL A 568 -6.01 2.54 -11.58
CA VAL A 568 -6.65 1.22 -11.71
C VAL A 568 -5.76 0.12 -12.30
N GLY A 569 -4.55 0.44 -12.72
CA GLY A 569 -3.62 -0.51 -13.37
C GLY A 569 -2.99 -1.48 -12.38
N ALA A 570 -2.76 -2.72 -12.83
CA ALA A 570 -2.09 -3.77 -12.05
C ALA A 570 -0.55 -3.62 -12.01
N ALA A 571 0.02 -2.81 -12.91
CA ALA A 571 1.42 -2.38 -12.93
C ALA A 571 1.47 -0.86 -13.19
N PRO A 572 1.00 -0.04 -12.23
CA PRO A 572 0.72 1.38 -12.44
C PRO A 572 1.98 2.15 -12.86
N GLY A 573 1.83 3.04 -13.85
CA GLY A 573 2.91 3.87 -14.35
C GLY A 573 3.92 3.15 -15.26
N THR A 574 3.65 1.93 -15.70
CA THR A 574 4.53 1.20 -16.63
C THR A 574 4.47 1.83 -18.04
N PRO A 575 5.61 2.23 -18.64
CA PRO A 575 5.63 2.77 -20.00
C PRO A 575 5.15 1.74 -21.04
N MET A 576 4.43 2.20 -22.05
CA MET A 576 3.74 1.36 -23.02
C MET A 576 4.22 1.56 -24.46
N ILE A 577 4.47 0.45 -25.15
CA ILE A 577 4.60 0.43 -26.61
C ILE A 577 3.21 0.11 -27.18
N ILE A 578 2.63 1.04 -27.93
CA ILE A 578 1.33 0.86 -28.57
C ILE A 578 1.55 0.35 -29.98
N ARG A 579 1.12 -0.88 -30.25
CA ARG A 579 1.12 -1.46 -31.60
C ARG A 579 -0.32 -1.58 -32.08
N GLN A 580 -0.75 -0.57 -32.82
CA GLN A 580 -2.14 -0.41 -33.22
C GLN A 580 -2.46 -1.19 -34.50
N LEU A 581 -3.35 -2.18 -34.38
CA LEU A 581 -3.90 -2.94 -35.49
C LEU A 581 -5.32 -2.47 -35.80
N GLY A 582 -5.58 -2.00 -37.03
CA GLY A 582 -6.94 -1.67 -37.44
C GLY A 582 -7.74 -2.90 -37.81
N LEU A 583 -8.98 -2.92 -37.34
CA LEU A 583 -9.94 -3.99 -37.61
C LEU A 583 -10.65 -3.86 -38.97
N GLU A 584 -10.30 -2.88 -39.80
CA GLU A 584 -10.94 -2.59 -41.08
C GLU A 584 -9.98 -2.79 -42.27
N ALA A 585 -9.28 -3.92 -42.31
CA ALA A 585 -8.52 -4.29 -43.50
C ALA A 585 -9.48 -4.60 -44.67
N SER A 586 -9.16 -4.11 -45.86
CA SER A 586 -9.96 -4.32 -47.08
C SER A 586 -10.08 -5.80 -47.52
N SER A 587 -9.27 -6.71 -46.95
CA SER A 587 -9.33 -8.15 -47.17
C SER A 587 -8.59 -8.93 -46.06
N ASN A 588 -8.92 -10.21 -45.87
CA ASN A 588 -8.18 -11.14 -44.99
C ASN A 588 -6.68 -11.20 -45.36
N TYR A 589 -6.33 -11.02 -46.64
CA TYR A 589 -4.94 -11.00 -47.10
C TYR A 589 -4.15 -9.82 -46.49
N GLN A 590 -4.74 -8.61 -46.53
CA GLN A 590 -4.12 -7.42 -45.97
C GLN A 590 -4.02 -7.50 -44.44
N GLU A 591 -5.03 -8.06 -43.78
CA GLU A 591 -5.01 -8.27 -42.33
C GLU A 591 -3.84 -9.18 -41.92
N ILE A 592 -3.63 -10.30 -42.64
CA ILE A 592 -2.49 -11.19 -42.39
C ILE A 592 -1.15 -10.48 -42.59
N LEU A 593 -1.02 -9.63 -43.62
CA LEU A 593 0.18 -8.83 -43.84
C LEU A 593 0.45 -7.84 -42.70
N ASN A 594 -0.59 -7.17 -42.18
CA ASN A 594 -0.44 -6.25 -41.05
C ASN A 594 0.07 -6.99 -39.81
N TRP A 595 -0.44 -8.19 -39.55
CA TRP A 595 0.06 -9.07 -38.48
C TRP A 595 1.50 -9.54 -38.73
N LEU A 596 1.87 -9.88 -39.97
CA LEU A 596 3.24 -10.27 -40.29
C LEU A 596 4.24 -9.13 -40.07
N ASN A 597 3.86 -7.89 -40.43
CA ASN A 597 4.66 -6.70 -40.16
C ASN A 597 4.80 -6.47 -38.65
N LEU A 598 3.71 -6.56 -37.90
CA LEU A 598 3.72 -6.51 -36.43
C LEU A 598 4.69 -7.54 -35.84
N TRP A 599 4.60 -8.81 -36.26
CA TRP A 599 5.49 -9.85 -35.75
C TRP A 599 6.95 -9.61 -36.12
N ASN A 600 7.21 -9.05 -37.30
CA ASN A 600 8.57 -8.70 -37.69
C ASN A 600 9.14 -7.59 -36.81
N ASP A 601 8.35 -6.58 -36.46
CA ASP A 601 8.77 -5.51 -35.56
C ASP A 601 8.98 -6.05 -34.14
N ILE A 602 8.03 -6.80 -33.57
CA ILE A 602 8.19 -7.44 -32.25
C ILE A 602 9.47 -8.29 -32.19
N ARG A 603 9.73 -9.09 -33.23
CA ARG A 603 10.92 -9.95 -33.32
C ARG A 603 12.21 -9.15 -33.44
N SER A 604 12.21 -8.05 -34.19
CA SER A 604 13.42 -7.25 -34.46
C SER A 604 13.75 -6.30 -33.32
N GLU A 605 12.73 -5.70 -32.71
CA GLU A 605 12.83 -4.74 -31.61
C GLU A 605 12.87 -5.41 -30.23
N GLU A 606 12.52 -6.70 -30.16
CA GLU A 606 12.59 -7.54 -28.96
C GLU A 606 11.71 -7.05 -27.80
N ASP A 607 10.49 -6.61 -28.13
CA ASP A 607 9.48 -6.19 -27.14
C ASP A 607 9.38 -7.21 -26.01
N PRO A 608 9.64 -6.81 -24.75
CA PRO A 608 9.87 -7.78 -23.69
C PRO A 608 8.61 -8.54 -23.29
N ILE A 609 7.47 -7.84 -23.21
CA ILE A 609 6.16 -8.37 -22.81
C ILE A 609 5.12 -7.80 -23.75
N VAL A 610 4.38 -8.65 -24.46
CA VAL A 610 3.40 -8.24 -25.46
C VAL A 610 2.03 -8.77 -25.07
N ASN A 611 1.12 -7.88 -24.69
CA ASN A 611 -0.28 -8.19 -24.45
C ASN A 611 -1.08 -8.13 -25.76
N ILE A 612 -1.79 -9.21 -26.08
CA ILE A 612 -2.61 -9.38 -27.28
C ILE A 612 -4.03 -9.72 -26.84
N SER A 613 -4.88 -8.71 -26.83
CA SER A 613 -6.29 -8.82 -26.41
C SER A 613 -7.28 -8.82 -27.58
N ILE A 614 -6.76 -8.99 -28.79
CA ILE A 614 -7.49 -8.95 -30.07
C ILE A 614 -7.10 -10.16 -30.94
N SER A 615 -7.98 -10.53 -31.89
CA SER A 615 -7.73 -11.61 -32.86
C SER A 615 -8.25 -11.20 -34.24
N ILE A 616 -7.81 -11.91 -35.29
CA ILE A 616 -8.38 -11.73 -36.63
C ILE A 616 -9.88 -12.05 -36.58
N ILE A 617 -10.69 -11.08 -36.99
CA ILE A 617 -12.14 -11.09 -36.74
C ILE A 617 -12.85 -12.08 -37.66
N ASN A 618 -12.35 -12.26 -38.88
CA ASN A 618 -12.99 -13.12 -39.87
C ASN A 618 -12.58 -14.58 -39.71
N ASP A 619 -13.56 -15.48 -39.88
CA ASP A 619 -13.25 -16.88 -40.02
C ASP A 619 -12.39 -17.09 -41.28
N LEU A 620 -11.41 -17.99 -41.17
CA LEU A 620 -10.69 -18.47 -42.33
C LEU A 620 -11.70 -19.14 -43.27
N PRO A 621 -11.71 -18.81 -44.57
CA PRO A 621 -12.66 -19.41 -45.51
C PRO A 621 -12.39 -20.91 -45.66
N ASP A 622 -13.45 -21.70 -45.85
CA ASP A 622 -13.39 -23.17 -46.03
C ASP A 622 -12.42 -23.59 -47.15
N THR A 623 -12.21 -22.73 -48.14
CA THR A 623 -11.19 -22.88 -49.18
C THR A 623 -10.29 -21.64 -49.23
N MET A 624 -9.01 -21.83 -48.92
CA MET A 624 -7.98 -20.78 -49.02
C MET A 624 -7.18 -20.90 -50.31
N SER A 625 -6.81 -19.76 -50.91
CA SER A 625 -5.84 -19.74 -52.02
C SER A 625 -4.48 -20.31 -51.57
N GLN A 626 -3.64 -20.76 -52.51
CA GLN A 626 -2.28 -21.22 -52.18
C GLN A 626 -1.45 -20.10 -51.50
N ALA A 627 -1.59 -18.86 -51.98
CA ALA A 627 -0.92 -17.69 -51.38
C ALA A 627 -1.39 -17.41 -49.95
N SER A 628 -2.69 -17.53 -49.66
CA SER A 628 -3.23 -17.37 -48.30
C SER A 628 -2.73 -18.44 -47.34
N ARG A 629 -2.58 -19.69 -47.81
CA ARG A 629 -2.00 -20.80 -47.03
C ARG A 629 -0.52 -20.58 -46.73
N GLU A 630 0.23 -20.04 -47.70
CA GLU A 630 1.64 -19.73 -47.52
C GLU A 630 1.84 -18.60 -46.49
N LEU A 631 1.01 -17.56 -46.53
CA LEU A 631 1.02 -16.49 -45.52
C LEU A 631 0.60 -16.97 -44.13
N LEU A 632 -0.37 -17.87 -44.03
CA LEU A 632 -0.77 -18.50 -42.77
C LEU A 632 0.40 -19.26 -42.14
N ASN A 633 1.15 -20.01 -42.95
CA ASN A 633 2.36 -20.69 -42.49
C ASN A 633 3.42 -19.68 -42.02
N GLN A 634 3.59 -18.57 -42.75
CA GLN A 634 4.51 -17.50 -42.34
C GLN A 634 4.11 -16.84 -41.00
N TYR A 635 2.82 -16.70 -40.72
CA TYR A 635 2.34 -16.10 -39.46
C TYR A 635 2.83 -16.87 -38.24
N TYR A 636 2.59 -18.18 -38.19
CA TYR A 636 3.03 -19.01 -37.06
C TYR A 636 4.54 -19.27 -37.09
N GLU A 637 5.16 -19.23 -38.26
CA GLU A 637 6.62 -19.25 -38.37
C GLU A 637 7.25 -18.03 -37.69
N MET A 638 6.66 -16.84 -37.81
CA MET A 638 7.14 -15.65 -37.11
C MET A 638 7.02 -15.78 -35.58
N ILE A 639 5.90 -16.30 -35.07
CA ILE A 639 5.74 -16.59 -33.63
C ILE A 639 6.79 -17.61 -33.17
N ARG A 640 7.05 -18.66 -33.96
CA ARG A 640 8.11 -19.63 -33.69
C ARG A 640 9.49 -18.98 -33.60
N LEU A 641 9.81 -18.06 -34.51
CA LEU A 641 11.08 -17.34 -34.53
C LEU A 641 11.22 -16.37 -33.35
N ILE A 642 10.12 -15.71 -32.93
CA ILE A 642 10.07 -14.93 -31.69
C ILE A 642 10.40 -15.83 -30.49
N GLY A 643 9.77 -17.01 -30.41
CA GLY A 643 10.03 -18.01 -29.38
C GLY A 643 11.50 -18.42 -29.29
N ARG A 644 12.11 -18.75 -30.44
CA ARG A 644 13.53 -19.15 -30.52
C ARG A 644 14.51 -18.06 -30.10
N LYS A 645 14.16 -16.78 -30.26
CA LYS A 645 14.97 -15.67 -29.71
C LYS A 645 14.92 -15.63 -28.18
N ASN A 646 13.83 -16.10 -27.57
CA ASN A 646 13.66 -16.20 -26.13
C ASN A 646 13.78 -14.84 -25.38
N LYS A 647 13.35 -13.76 -26.03
CA LYS A 647 13.39 -12.38 -25.49
C LYS A 647 12.00 -11.81 -25.21
N SER A 648 11.05 -12.09 -26.08
CA SER A 648 9.67 -11.61 -26.02
C SER A 648 8.73 -12.70 -25.53
N ILE A 649 7.84 -12.37 -24.60
CA ILE A 649 6.73 -13.22 -24.18
C ILE A 649 5.39 -12.63 -24.65
N LEU A 650 4.54 -13.46 -25.23
CA LEU A 650 3.27 -13.07 -25.84
C LEU A 650 2.12 -13.51 -24.95
N VAL A 651 1.36 -12.60 -24.37
CA VAL A 651 0.22 -12.88 -23.49
C VAL A 651 -1.07 -12.70 -24.30
N ALA A 652 -1.72 -13.80 -24.66
CA ALA A 652 -2.85 -13.81 -25.58
C ALA A 652 -4.16 -14.21 -24.88
N ALA A 653 -5.20 -13.41 -25.08
CA ALA A 653 -6.55 -13.72 -24.62
C ALA A 653 -7.11 -14.98 -25.31
N ALA A 654 -7.74 -15.88 -24.55
CA ALA A 654 -8.25 -17.15 -25.08
C ALA A 654 -9.45 -16.99 -26.03
N GLY A 655 -10.19 -15.89 -25.92
CA GLY A 655 -11.43 -15.65 -26.67
C GLY A 655 -12.68 -15.91 -25.83
N ASN A 656 -13.80 -15.30 -26.26
CA ASN A 656 -15.04 -15.18 -25.48
C ASN A 656 -16.23 -15.92 -26.14
N LEU A 657 -16.00 -17.10 -26.73
CA LEU A 657 -17.03 -17.86 -27.46
C LEU A 657 -17.53 -19.11 -26.72
N SER A 658 -17.06 -19.36 -25.49
CA SER A 658 -17.36 -20.57 -24.71
C SER A 658 -16.99 -21.87 -25.45
N LYS A 659 -15.96 -21.83 -26.31
CA LYS A 659 -15.59 -22.98 -27.15
C LYS A 659 -14.31 -23.69 -26.66
N PRO A 660 -14.20 -25.01 -26.88
CA PRO A 660 -12.92 -25.69 -26.82
C PRO A 660 -11.92 -25.04 -27.79
N MET A 661 -10.69 -24.85 -27.35
CA MET A 661 -9.65 -24.19 -28.16
C MET A 661 -9.34 -24.91 -29.46
N ASN A 662 -9.48 -26.25 -29.51
CA ASN A 662 -9.30 -27.00 -30.75
C ASN A 662 -10.32 -26.56 -31.83
N GLU A 663 -11.60 -26.44 -31.46
CA GLU A 663 -12.65 -25.99 -32.37
C GLU A 663 -12.47 -24.51 -32.75
N PHE A 664 -12.09 -23.67 -31.77
CA PHE A 664 -11.84 -22.25 -32.02
C PHE A 664 -10.71 -22.04 -33.04
N CYS A 665 -9.61 -22.79 -32.90
CA CYS A 665 -8.42 -22.64 -33.73
C CYS A 665 -8.50 -23.31 -35.11
N GLU A 666 -9.54 -24.11 -35.38
CA GLU A 666 -9.81 -24.61 -36.73
C GLU A 666 -10.23 -23.48 -37.69
N ARG A 667 -10.88 -22.44 -37.16
CA ARG A 667 -11.51 -21.38 -37.96
C ARG A 667 -10.89 -20.00 -37.77
N LYS A 668 -10.05 -19.80 -36.76
CA LYS A 668 -9.46 -18.50 -36.42
C LYS A 668 -7.94 -18.51 -36.53
N LEU A 669 -7.39 -17.45 -37.12
CA LEU A 669 -5.96 -17.16 -37.08
C LEU A 669 -5.68 -16.18 -35.93
N SER A 670 -4.95 -16.63 -34.91
CA SER A 670 -4.62 -15.79 -33.77
C SER A 670 -3.43 -16.33 -32.98
N ALA A 671 -2.77 -15.48 -32.20
CA ALA A 671 -1.58 -15.86 -31.43
C ALA A 671 -1.86 -17.02 -30.45
N GLN A 672 -3.03 -17.03 -29.79
CA GLN A 672 -3.41 -18.12 -28.88
C GLN A 672 -3.60 -19.49 -29.57
N CYS A 673 -3.73 -19.50 -30.90
CA CYS A 673 -3.86 -20.71 -31.71
C CYS A 673 -2.53 -21.27 -32.21
N TYR A 674 -1.40 -20.63 -31.86
CA TYR A 674 -0.09 -21.16 -32.17
C TYR A 674 0.07 -22.57 -31.58
N ASP A 675 0.37 -23.55 -32.45
CA ASP A 675 0.66 -24.93 -32.06
C ASP A 675 2.09 -25.26 -32.50
N ALA A 676 2.96 -25.55 -31.54
CA ALA A 676 4.38 -25.71 -31.81
C ALA A 676 4.66 -27.05 -32.53
N PRO A 677 5.33 -27.03 -33.69
CA PRO A 677 5.45 -28.20 -34.57
C PRO A 677 6.49 -29.23 -34.08
N THR A 678 7.43 -28.82 -33.23
CA THR A 678 8.50 -29.67 -32.69
C THR A 678 8.62 -29.54 -31.18
N ASP A 679 9.24 -30.51 -30.50
CA ASP A 679 9.49 -30.43 -29.06
C ASP A 679 10.38 -29.25 -28.67
N LEU A 680 11.32 -28.88 -29.54
CA LEU A 680 12.14 -27.69 -29.36
C LEU A 680 11.26 -26.42 -29.41
N ASP A 681 10.37 -26.33 -30.38
CA ASP A 681 9.48 -25.18 -30.51
C ASP A 681 8.45 -25.13 -29.37
N ARG A 682 8.05 -26.29 -28.79
CA ARG A 682 7.22 -26.34 -27.57
C ARG A 682 7.97 -25.80 -26.36
N THR A 683 9.25 -26.13 -26.24
CA THR A 683 10.14 -25.65 -25.16
C THR A 683 10.32 -24.14 -25.23
N TYR A 684 10.34 -23.58 -26.44
CA TYR A 684 10.50 -22.15 -26.68
C TYR A 684 9.19 -21.45 -27.07
N ASP A 685 8.03 -22.05 -26.80
CA ASP A 685 6.73 -21.44 -27.09
C ASP A 685 6.61 -20.10 -26.34
N PRO A 686 6.54 -18.94 -27.03
CA PRO A 686 6.50 -17.65 -26.37
C PRO A 686 5.09 -17.27 -25.88
N VAL A 687 4.05 -18.04 -26.24
CA VAL A 687 2.66 -17.65 -26.01
C VAL A 687 2.17 -18.14 -24.64
N ILE A 688 1.57 -17.27 -23.84
CA ILE A 688 0.75 -17.60 -22.68
C ILE A 688 -0.70 -17.37 -23.05
N ARG A 689 -1.49 -18.45 -23.08
CA ARG A 689 -2.91 -18.44 -23.44
C ARG A 689 -3.75 -18.28 -22.18
N VAL A 690 -4.47 -17.16 -22.07
CA VAL A 690 -5.13 -16.72 -20.83
C VAL A 690 -6.65 -16.83 -20.94
N ALA A 691 -7.23 -17.70 -20.12
CA ALA A 691 -8.68 -17.81 -19.96
C ALA A 691 -9.21 -16.91 -18.84
N ALA A 692 -10.52 -16.66 -18.85
CA ALA A 692 -11.20 -15.79 -17.90
C ALA A 692 -11.88 -16.59 -16.78
N LEU A 693 -11.72 -16.14 -15.55
CA LEU A 693 -12.44 -16.64 -14.37
C LEU A 693 -13.69 -15.80 -14.10
N SER A 694 -14.74 -16.47 -13.61
CA SER A 694 -16.00 -15.82 -13.23
C SER A 694 -15.88 -15.05 -11.93
N GLN A 695 -16.84 -14.17 -11.69
CA GLN A 695 -17.05 -13.53 -10.39
C GLN A 695 -17.12 -14.61 -9.29
N GLY A 696 -16.41 -14.39 -8.18
CA GLY A 696 -16.41 -15.30 -7.03
C GLY A 696 -15.22 -16.25 -6.94
N SER A 697 -14.30 -16.25 -7.90
CA SER A 697 -13.21 -17.24 -7.92
C SER A 697 -11.99 -16.92 -7.03
N LEU A 698 -11.84 -15.71 -6.51
CA LEU A 698 -10.64 -15.30 -5.76
C LEU A 698 -11.01 -14.65 -4.42
N GLY A 699 -10.42 -15.13 -3.32
CA GLY A 699 -10.54 -14.55 -1.98
C GLY A 699 -11.90 -14.72 -1.29
N THR A 700 -12.80 -15.56 -1.82
CA THR A 700 -14.18 -15.76 -1.32
C THR A 700 -14.41 -17.10 -0.62
N GLY A 701 -13.40 -17.97 -0.54
CA GLY A 701 -13.56 -19.37 -0.12
C GLY A 701 -14.31 -20.25 -1.13
N GLN A 702 -14.81 -19.68 -2.24
CA GLN A 702 -15.43 -20.44 -3.32
C GLN A 702 -14.36 -20.99 -4.26
N THR A 703 -14.58 -22.20 -4.77
CA THR A 703 -13.66 -22.84 -5.71
C THR A 703 -13.65 -22.07 -7.04
N PRO A 704 -12.47 -21.64 -7.54
CA PRO A 704 -12.37 -20.92 -8.81
C PRO A 704 -13.13 -21.59 -9.95
N GLN A 705 -13.94 -20.81 -10.66
CA GLN A 705 -14.68 -21.25 -11.84
C GLN A 705 -14.31 -20.42 -13.06
N LEU A 706 -14.36 -21.07 -14.22
CA LEU A 706 -14.18 -20.39 -15.50
C LEU A 706 -15.40 -19.51 -15.78
N ALA A 707 -15.18 -18.30 -16.29
CA ALA A 707 -16.24 -17.43 -16.79
C ALA A 707 -17.01 -18.14 -17.91
N HIS A 708 -18.34 -17.98 -17.91
CA HIS A 708 -19.21 -18.72 -18.82
C HIS A 708 -18.89 -18.47 -20.29
N PHE A 709 -18.38 -17.28 -20.64
CA PHE A 709 -17.97 -16.90 -22.00
C PHE A 709 -16.56 -17.38 -22.38
N SER A 710 -15.71 -17.78 -21.43
CA SER A 710 -14.31 -18.06 -21.72
C SER A 710 -14.15 -19.30 -22.59
N ASN A 711 -13.31 -19.22 -23.61
CA ASN A 711 -12.79 -20.41 -24.27
C ASN A 711 -11.92 -21.24 -23.30
N PHE A 712 -11.83 -22.55 -23.55
CA PHE A 712 -11.18 -23.50 -22.66
C PHE A 712 -10.50 -24.66 -23.39
N GLY A 713 -9.64 -25.41 -22.69
CA GLY A 713 -9.08 -26.67 -23.17
C GLY A 713 -7.77 -27.02 -22.45
N ALA A 714 -7.73 -28.17 -21.78
CA ALA A 714 -6.50 -28.72 -21.22
C ALA A 714 -5.44 -28.95 -22.32
N GLY A 715 -4.19 -28.55 -22.06
CA GLY A 715 -3.09 -28.61 -23.04
C GLY A 715 -3.16 -27.50 -24.10
N LYS A 716 -4.19 -26.66 -24.09
CA LYS A 716 -4.37 -25.53 -25.02
C LYS A 716 -4.54 -24.18 -24.31
N ILE A 717 -4.98 -24.15 -23.06
CA ILE A 717 -4.97 -22.95 -22.21
C ILE A 717 -3.88 -23.10 -21.15
N ASP A 718 -3.03 -22.08 -21.00
CA ASP A 718 -1.88 -22.13 -20.09
C ASP A 718 -2.26 -21.76 -18.66
N ILE A 719 -3.10 -20.73 -18.49
CA ILE A 719 -3.49 -20.17 -17.19
C ILE A 719 -4.86 -19.48 -17.30
N ALA A 720 -5.60 -19.41 -16.18
CA ALA A 720 -6.78 -18.57 -16.05
C ALA A 720 -6.56 -17.42 -15.07
N ALA A 721 -7.13 -16.24 -15.36
CA ALA A 721 -7.02 -15.04 -14.56
C ALA A 721 -8.40 -14.35 -14.43
N PRO A 722 -8.60 -13.41 -13.49
CA PRO A 722 -9.88 -12.68 -13.36
C PRO A 722 -10.34 -12.12 -14.70
N GLY A 723 -11.61 -12.34 -15.06
CA GLY A 723 -12.14 -11.83 -16.33
C GLY A 723 -13.57 -11.34 -16.27
N GLU A 724 -14.21 -11.32 -15.10
CA GLU A 724 -15.51 -10.71 -14.87
C GLU A 724 -15.37 -9.60 -13.80
N ASP A 725 -16.17 -8.54 -13.94
CA ASP A 725 -16.18 -7.37 -13.07
C ASP A 725 -14.82 -6.67 -12.91
N ILE A 726 -14.12 -6.49 -14.02
CA ILE A 726 -12.84 -5.81 -14.07
C ILE A 726 -13.07 -4.31 -14.13
N LEU A 727 -12.63 -3.57 -13.11
CA LEU A 727 -12.64 -2.11 -13.13
C LEU A 727 -11.56 -1.58 -14.08
N VAL A 728 -11.97 -0.79 -15.06
CA VAL A 728 -11.09 -0.16 -16.06
C VAL A 728 -11.37 1.33 -16.17
N ASN A 729 -10.38 2.05 -16.65
CA ASN A 729 -10.52 3.45 -17.04
C ASN A 729 -10.79 3.53 -18.54
N SER A 730 -11.93 4.08 -18.93
CA SER A 730 -12.40 4.14 -20.32
C SER A 730 -12.45 5.58 -20.81
N PRO A 731 -11.90 5.90 -21.99
CA PRO A 731 -11.99 7.23 -22.53
C PRO A 731 -13.40 7.53 -23.04
N ASN A 732 -13.85 8.77 -22.82
CA ASN A 732 -15.06 9.29 -23.42
C ASN A 732 -14.74 9.81 -24.84
N MET A 733 -15.17 9.05 -25.84
CA MET A 733 -14.84 9.29 -27.24
C MET A 733 -15.80 10.27 -27.94
N ASN A 734 -16.75 10.89 -27.23
CA ASN A 734 -17.77 11.74 -27.86
C ASN A 734 -17.17 12.94 -28.60
N LEU A 735 -16.21 13.64 -27.98
CA LEU A 735 -15.55 14.80 -28.60
C LEU A 735 -14.70 14.41 -29.79
N VAL A 736 -14.03 13.25 -29.73
CA VAL A 736 -13.22 12.72 -30.83
C VAL A 736 -14.10 12.32 -32.00
N ARG A 737 -15.21 11.62 -31.71
CA ARG A 737 -16.17 11.16 -32.72
C ARG A 737 -16.86 12.31 -33.46
N LEU A 738 -17.13 13.41 -32.77
CA LEU A 738 -17.74 14.61 -33.36
C LEU A 738 -16.73 15.52 -34.09
N GLY A 739 -15.44 15.16 -34.09
CA GLY A 739 -14.39 15.96 -34.73
C GLY A 739 -14.01 17.23 -33.95
N PHE A 740 -14.48 17.39 -32.71
CA PHE A 740 -14.14 18.52 -31.85
C PHE A 740 -12.80 18.35 -31.12
N ALA A 741 -12.26 17.13 -31.09
CA ALA A 741 -10.95 16.84 -30.50
C ALA A 741 -10.23 15.74 -31.28
N THR A 742 -8.89 15.73 -31.24
CA THR A 742 -8.06 14.67 -31.84
C THR A 742 -7.77 13.53 -30.86
N ARG A 743 -8.06 13.71 -29.56
CA ARG A 743 -7.85 12.76 -28.47
C ARG A 743 -8.94 12.91 -27.39
N PRO A 744 -9.25 11.85 -26.62
CA PRO A 744 -10.21 11.95 -25.51
C PRO A 744 -9.64 12.81 -24.38
N THR A 745 -10.45 13.73 -23.87
CA THR A 745 -10.11 14.61 -22.73
C THR A 745 -10.88 14.27 -21.46
N LEU A 746 -11.89 13.40 -21.57
CA LEU A 746 -12.71 12.92 -20.47
C LEU A 746 -12.58 11.41 -20.37
N TRP A 747 -12.62 10.90 -19.14
CA TRP A 747 -12.37 9.50 -18.79
C TRP A 747 -13.34 9.08 -17.71
N ASP A 748 -13.89 7.88 -17.83
CA ASP A 748 -14.90 7.33 -16.94
C ASP A 748 -14.46 5.94 -16.47
N PHE A 749 -14.72 5.63 -15.20
CA PHE A 749 -14.52 4.29 -14.68
C PHE A 749 -15.70 3.39 -15.01
N GLU A 750 -15.41 2.19 -15.50
CA GLU A 750 -16.45 1.20 -15.84
C GLU A 750 -16.02 -0.22 -15.48
N ARG A 751 -17.00 -1.12 -15.43
CA ARG A 751 -16.81 -2.54 -15.14
C ARG A 751 -16.99 -3.34 -16.42
N VAL A 752 -15.99 -4.13 -16.75
CA VAL A 752 -15.94 -4.91 -18.00
C VAL A 752 -15.68 -6.37 -17.73
N GLN A 753 -15.94 -7.21 -18.74
CA GLN A 753 -15.69 -8.63 -18.70
C GLN A 753 -15.13 -9.14 -20.02
N GLY A 754 -14.32 -10.19 -19.99
CA GLY A 754 -13.69 -10.79 -21.15
C GLY A 754 -12.29 -11.31 -20.86
N THR A 755 -11.86 -12.31 -21.63
CA THR A 755 -10.47 -12.79 -21.66
C THR A 755 -9.48 -11.68 -22.05
N SER A 756 -9.95 -10.68 -22.81
CA SER A 756 -9.23 -9.45 -23.16
C SER A 756 -8.81 -8.61 -21.95
N TYR A 757 -9.45 -8.80 -20.78
CA TYR A 757 -9.10 -8.15 -19.52
C TYR A 757 -8.39 -9.10 -18.53
N SER A 758 -8.43 -10.41 -18.77
CA SER A 758 -7.63 -11.41 -18.05
C SER A 758 -6.17 -11.44 -18.51
N ALA A 759 -5.95 -11.37 -19.83
CA ALA A 759 -4.62 -11.29 -20.43
C ALA A 759 -3.77 -10.12 -19.88
N PRO A 760 -4.26 -8.87 -19.79
CA PRO A 760 -3.47 -7.77 -19.28
C PRO A 760 -3.09 -7.91 -17.79
N LEU A 761 -3.87 -8.62 -16.97
CA LEU A 761 -3.48 -8.91 -15.58
C LEU A 761 -2.26 -9.85 -15.52
N VAL A 762 -2.19 -10.82 -16.43
CA VAL A 762 -1.02 -11.69 -16.58
C VAL A 762 0.18 -10.89 -17.11
N ALA A 763 -0.03 -10.02 -18.10
CA ALA A 763 1.03 -9.15 -18.62
C ALA A 763 1.59 -8.21 -17.54
N ALA A 764 0.73 -7.59 -16.74
CA ALA A 764 1.13 -6.76 -15.61
C ALA A 764 1.95 -7.54 -14.57
N THR A 765 1.57 -8.79 -14.28
CA THR A 765 2.34 -9.67 -13.38
C THR A 765 3.75 -9.92 -13.94
N LEU A 766 3.87 -10.17 -15.23
CA LEU A 766 5.16 -10.38 -15.90
C LEU A 766 6.02 -9.10 -15.92
N VAL A 767 5.41 -7.92 -16.02
CA VAL A 767 6.13 -6.63 -15.91
C VAL A 767 6.83 -6.56 -14.57
N GLN A 768 6.09 -6.82 -13.48
CA GLN A 768 6.65 -6.77 -12.14
C GLN A 768 7.75 -7.83 -11.93
N MET A 769 7.54 -9.05 -12.43
CA MET A 769 8.58 -10.08 -12.42
C MET A 769 9.84 -9.64 -13.16
N LYS A 770 9.70 -9.06 -14.36
CA LYS A 770 10.83 -8.63 -15.18
C LYS A 770 11.55 -7.42 -14.59
N LYS A 771 10.88 -6.51 -13.90
CA LYS A 771 11.56 -5.42 -13.18
C LYS A 771 12.54 -5.95 -12.12
N CYS A 772 12.21 -7.05 -11.44
CA CYS A 772 13.13 -7.71 -10.51
C CYS A 772 14.36 -8.32 -11.20
N GLN A 773 14.14 -8.96 -12.36
CA GLN A 773 15.20 -9.58 -13.17
C GLN A 773 15.10 -9.14 -14.65
N PRO A 774 15.66 -7.96 -15.01
CA PRO A 774 15.47 -7.35 -16.34
C PRO A 774 15.99 -8.21 -17.49
N ASN A 775 17.06 -8.95 -17.22
CA ASN A 775 17.72 -9.84 -18.17
C ASN A 775 17.06 -11.21 -18.28
N ALA A 776 16.00 -11.48 -17.50
CA ALA A 776 15.28 -12.74 -17.59
C ALA A 776 14.74 -12.95 -19.00
N THR A 777 14.98 -14.17 -19.48
CA THR A 777 14.48 -14.64 -20.77
C THR A 777 12.98 -14.88 -20.72
N ALA A 778 12.34 -14.91 -21.90
CA ALA A 778 10.90 -15.18 -22.00
C ALA A 778 10.52 -16.52 -21.35
N GLN A 779 11.32 -17.57 -21.53
CA GLN A 779 11.07 -18.88 -20.93
C GLN A 779 11.26 -18.89 -19.41
N GLN A 780 12.21 -18.13 -18.86
CA GLN A 780 12.34 -18.00 -17.40
C GLN A 780 11.12 -17.33 -16.79
N LEU A 781 10.63 -16.25 -17.40
CA LEU A 781 9.40 -15.57 -16.98
C LEU A 781 8.17 -16.48 -17.09
N LYS A 782 8.00 -17.16 -18.23
CA LYS A 782 6.88 -18.09 -18.47
C LYS A 782 6.89 -19.25 -17.47
N ALA A 783 8.03 -19.91 -17.29
CA ALA A 783 8.16 -21.04 -16.39
C ALA A 783 7.90 -20.63 -14.94
N ALA A 784 8.42 -19.48 -14.50
CA ALA A 784 8.20 -18.98 -13.16
C ALA A 784 6.72 -18.59 -12.92
N LEU A 785 6.07 -17.93 -13.87
CA LEU A 785 4.66 -17.57 -13.76
C LEU A 785 3.79 -18.83 -13.65
N LEU A 786 3.92 -19.76 -14.59
CA LEU A 786 3.08 -20.97 -14.65
C LEU A 786 3.40 -21.95 -13.52
N GLY A 787 4.67 -22.07 -13.13
CA GLY A 787 5.11 -22.93 -12.03
C GLY A 787 4.61 -22.48 -10.67
N ASN A 788 4.31 -21.19 -10.51
CA ASN A 788 3.80 -20.59 -9.27
C ASN A 788 2.30 -20.30 -9.30
N ALA A 789 1.58 -20.67 -10.37
CA ALA A 789 0.13 -20.60 -10.41
C ALA A 789 -0.50 -21.56 -9.38
N ASP A 790 -1.67 -21.19 -8.85
CA ASP A 790 -2.48 -22.10 -8.05
C ASP A 790 -3.07 -23.18 -8.95
N LYS A 791 -3.17 -24.41 -8.44
CA LYS A 791 -3.69 -25.56 -9.22
C LYS A 791 -5.04 -25.96 -8.68
N ILE A 792 -6.08 -25.76 -9.49
CA ILE A 792 -7.47 -26.01 -9.11
C ILE A 792 -7.96 -27.24 -9.84
N ASP A 793 -8.21 -28.33 -9.10
CA ASP A 793 -8.54 -29.63 -9.68
C ASP A 793 -9.79 -29.58 -10.57
N SER A 794 -10.82 -28.80 -10.19
CA SER A 794 -12.04 -28.63 -10.98
C SER A 794 -11.83 -27.92 -12.32
N LEU A 795 -10.67 -27.31 -12.55
CA LEU A 795 -10.32 -26.63 -13.80
C LEU A 795 -9.36 -27.44 -14.68
N ARG A 796 -8.89 -28.62 -14.27
CA ARG A 796 -7.87 -29.38 -15.02
C ARG A 796 -8.26 -29.77 -16.44
N ASP A 797 -9.55 -29.97 -16.71
CA ASP A 797 -10.05 -30.29 -18.06
C ASP A 797 -10.20 -29.04 -18.95
N LYS A 798 -10.19 -27.85 -18.33
CA LYS A 798 -10.42 -26.56 -18.98
C LYS A 798 -9.15 -25.72 -19.11
N VAL A 799 -8.19 -25.91 -18.22
CA VAL A 799 -6.93 -25.18 -18.14
C VAL A 799 -5.83 -26.18 -17.84
N THR A 800 -4.68 -26.09 -18.51
CA THR A 800 -3.57 -27.01 -18.28
C THR A 800 -3.18 -27.01 -16.80
N GLU A 801 -3.20 -28.19 -16.17
CA GLU A 801 -2.99 -28.39 -14.72
C GLU A 801 -3.95 -27.62 -13.80
N GLY A 802 -5.04 -27.05 -14.33
CA GLY A 802 -5.98 -26.24 -13.57
C GLY A 802 -5.38 -24.91 -13.08
N ARG A 803 -4.37 -24.37 -13.79
CA ARG A 803 -3.61 -23.20 -13.36
C ARG A 803 -4.45 -21.93 -13.26
N VAL A 804 -4.41 -21.28 -12.11
CA VAL A 804 -5.01 -19.98 -11.82
C VAL A 804 -3.91 -18.99 -11.42
N LEU A 805 -3.97 -17.77 -11.97
CA LEU A 805 -3.01 -16.71 -11.69
C LEU A 805 -2.94 -16.41 -10.20
N ASN A 806 -1.75 -16.62 -9.64
CA ASN A 806 -1.36 -16.16 -8.31
C ASN A 806 -0.19 -15.19 -8.46
N SER A 807 -0.51 -13.92 -8.71
CA SER A 807 0.51 -12.89 -8.99
C SER A 807 1.46 -12.69 -7.82
N VAL A 808 0.95 -12.74 -6.58
CA VAL A 808 1.77 -12.58 -5.37
C VAL A 808 2.84 -13.65 -5.30
N LYS A 809 2.47 -14.92 -5.49
CA LYS A 809 3.39 -16.06 -5.45
C LYS A 809 4.37 -16.04 -6.63
N ALA A 810 3.88 -15.73 -7.83
CA ALA A 810 4.74 -15.65 -9.02
C ALA A 810 5.81 -14.56 -8.89
N ILE A 811 5.43 -13.35 -8.44
CA ILE A 811 6.34 -12.23 -8.25
C ILE A 811 7.31 -12.52 -7.10
N SER A 812 6.82 -12.93 -5.92
CA SER A 812 7.66 -13.12 -4.73
C SER A 812 8.74 -14.18 -4.96
N VAL A 813 8.37 -15.35 -5.49
CA VAL A 813 9.31 -16.44 -5.77
C VAL A 813 10.32 -16.03 -6.84
N PHE A 814 9.87 -15.35 -7.89
CA PHE A 814 10.76 -14.95 -8.98
C PHE A 814 11.75 -13.86 -8.54
N CYS A 815 11.31 -12.89 -7.75
CA CYS A 815 12.16 -11.83 -7.26
C CYS A 815 13.15 -12.36 -6.20
N ALA A 816 12.74 -13.31 -5.33
CA ALA A 816 13.62 -13.93 -4.33
C ALA A 816 14.81 -14.70 -4.94
N GLY A 817 14.68 -15.21 -6.17
CA GLY A 817 15.76 -15.89 -6.89
C GLY A 817 16.99 -15.01 -7.23
N ARG A 818 17.01 -13.72 -6.85
CA ARG A 818 18.15 -12.81 -7.04
C ARG A 818 19.36 -13.12 -6.14
N GLU A 819 19.18 -13.96 -5.12
CA GLU A 819 20.24 -14.30 -4.15
C GLU A 819 21.22 -15.40 -4.61
N GLU A 820 20.98 -16.06 -5.74
CA GLU A 820 21.82 -17.18 -6.24
C GLU A 820 22.61 -16.90 -7.53
N LEU A 821 22.63 -15.66 -8.06
CA LEU A 821 23.38 -15.28 -9.28
C LEU A 821 24.61 -14.42 -9.02
#